data_AF-A0A9D1URY9-F1
#
_entry.id   AF-A0A9D1URY9-F1
#
_cell.length_a   1.000
_cell.length_b   1.000
_cell.length_c   1.000
_cell.angle_alpha   90.00
_cell.angle_beta   90.00
_cell.angle_gamma   90.00
#
_symmetry.space_group_name_H-M   'P 1'
#
loop_
_entity.id
_entity.type
_entity.pdbx_description
1 polymer ?
#
loop_
_entity_poly.entity_id
_entity_poly.type
_entity_poly.pdbx_seq_one_letter_code
_entity_poly.pdbx_strand_id
1 'polypeptide(L)'
;MLHEWITHPRSRFWGALDASVHDIETEYARIACSSSEAAWILELNGTPLALGETYDPSTVLLDQCPDITLHQGDIGMHILVSPPTAEPIHGLTDVVLSGWMRWLFRHPEVQRIVVEPDERNTSMHIKNARVGFRQPGVLTKLPFNAGIKNALVQTCSREDFENSIAAPFSATAPEGPLRVPGRGTPESLRGYTDNHSAMEYGSAIDATHRELTAKAIQEFTHERLIFPETVAPDKGKVRATDGHEPADPWTSYKVTFGSTTITFQGKLCGLLHLIVDPASMHVEDHPMWRPNIVNLIAEAADQLGIPGNFLHTYLEEISATFATRLRTRALPRPAAKELVDPQRSLRDPVEAFQAIESAMTSGHPGFLANAGRGGMGETQVRAWAPELGGSTRLVWVAAAREHTQVIGGKKVDSEAAIRKLAPWFEDAARRAGIEPSQYFPLPLHPWQWEQKMTTSFAADIADRKLVLLGHGEDLYRSQQSLRTFFNYSRPEVPYVKTAVAVRNMGFTRGLSDTYMDTTPAVNDWLIEQLEEDPEFSENGIGFLPEIITIAYTGDVYHQTADKIADFDSPYLKMTAALWRRSPFDPQCQPAVGEGQTLSTMAAILHRDVHGNSIVGEWISQAGVEPVHWLDALLRVYLRPLVHALISKGIVFMPHTENVILRLEHGIPIGVYHKDLGEEVAVVSPRADIPQEIRRIHASCGDDDTEGWAQQALSIHTDVVDGVLRHLAALMEVCELLEQPTFWQRVHACLDSYASDHPGVTESGVWKALRAPEFRHSTLNRLQLRNPHSMVELGNQNSSLIYAGTLPNPLREID
;
A
#
# COMPACT_ATOMS: atom_id res chain seq x y z
N MET A 1 2.81 3.83 41.51
CA MET A 1 1.87 3.45 40.42
C MET A 1 1.07 2.19 40.76
N LEU A 2 1.54 0.96 40.45
CA LEU A 2 0.70 -0.25 40.62
C LEU A 2 0.22 -0.46 42.06
N HIS A 3 1.10 -0.25 43.04
CA HIS A 3 0.74 -0.26 44.46
C HIS A 3 -0.45 0.68 44.74
N GLU A 4 -0.37 1.94 44.30
CA GLU A 4 -1.44 2.92 44.49
C GLU A 4 -2.75 2.53 43.79
N TRP A 5 -2.69 1.86 42.63
CA TRP A 5 -3.89 1.42 41.93
C TRP A 5 -4.57 0.25 42.63
N ILE A 6 -3.79 -0.72 43.08
CA ILE A 6 -4.28 -1.97 43.68
C ILE A 6 -4.76 -1.75 45.11
N THR A 7 -4.11 -0.89 45.89
CA THR A 7 -4.53 -0.58 47.27
C THR A 7 -5.64 0.47 47.35
N HIS A 8 -6.04 1.06 46.22
CA HIS A 8 -7.09 2.06 46.21
C HIS A 8 -8.45 1.47 46.64
N PRO A 9 -9.31 2.17 47.42
CA PRO A 9 -10.60 1.63 47.88
C PRO A 9 -11.56 1.14 46.78
N ARG A 10 -11.44 1.69 45.55
CA ARG A 10 -12.21 1.22 44.38
C ARG A 10 -11.80 -0.16 43.89
N SER A 11 -10.59 -0.59 44.22
CA SER A 11 -9.99 -1.86 43.84
C SER A 11 -10.23 -2.93 44.90
N ARG A 12 -11.15 -2.73 45.86
CA ARG A 12 -11.44 -3.69 46.94
C ARG A 12 -11.70 -5.13 46.50
N PHE A 13 -12.22 -5.33 45.29
CA PHE A 13 -12.48 -6.65 44.72
C PHE A 13 -11.22 -7.36 44.18
N TRP A 14 -10.08 -6.68 44.15
CA TRP A 14 -8.74 -7.24 43.93
C TRP A 14 -8.09 -7.76 45.22
N GLY A 15 -8.69 -7.46 46.38
CA GLY A 15 -8.34 -8.12 47.64
C GLY A 15 -7.00 -7.70 48.27
N ALA A 16 -6.31 -6.71 47.71
CA ALA A 16 -4.96 -6.31 48.15
C ALA A 16 -4.93 -4.88 48.72
N LEU A 17 -5.97 -4.46 49.45
CA LEU A 17 -6.07 -3.09 50.00
C LEU A 17 -4.96 -2.76 51.02
N ASP A 18 -4.55 -3.75 51.81
CA ASP A 18 -3.53 -3.61 52.85
C ASP A 18 -2.14 -4.07 52.39
N ALA A 19 -1.96 -4.35 51.08
CA ALA A 19 -0.70 -4.81 50.54
C ALA A 19 0.38 -3.72 50.62
N SER A 20 1.58 -4.10 51.04
CA SER A 20 2.75 -3.23 50.95
C SER A 20 3.27 -3.16 49.51
N VAL A 21 4.11 -2.17 49.21
CA VAL A 21 4.82 -2.10 47.92
C VAL A 21 5.60 -3.39 47.64
N HIS A 22 6.19 -3.98 48.69
CA HIS A 22 6.95 -5.22 48.59
C HIS A 22 6.08 -6.44 48.25
N ASP A 23 4.85 -6.50 48.78
CA ASP A 23 3.91 -7.58 48.45
C ASP A 23 3.51 -7.52 46.97
N ILE A 24 3.25 -6.31 46.45
CA ILE A 24 2.95 -6.08 45.04
C ILE A 24 4.14 -6.42 44.14
N GLU A 25 5.35 -5.98 44.50
CA GLU A 25 6.56 -6.31 43.75
C GLU A 25 6.81 -7.83 43.71
N THR A 26 6.64 -8.50 44.85
CA THR A 26 6.82 -9.96 44.96
C THR A 26 5.82 -10.70 44.06
N GLU A 27 4.56 -10.27 44.05
CA GLU A 27 3.52 -10.92 43.25
C GLU A 27 3.74 -10.71 41.74
N TYR A 28 4.05 -9.49 41.29
CA TYR A 28 4.31 -9.27 39.87
C TYR A 28 5.65 -9.87 39.40
N ALA A 29 6.65 -10.02 40.28
CA ALA A 29 7.84 -10.79 39.99
C ALA A 29 7.53 -12.29 39.81
N ARG A 30 6.61 -12.84 40.63
CA ARG A 30 6.09 -14.21 40.48
C ARG A 30 5.35 -14.38 39.15
N ILE A 31 4.43 -13.48 38.83
CA ILE A 31 3.69 -13.49 37.55
C ILE A 31 4.66 -13.38 36.36
N ALA A 32 5.67 -12.51 36.43
CA ALA A 32 6.66 -12.36 35.37
C ALA A 32 7.49 -13.62 35.11
N CYS A 33 7.63 -14.49 36.11
CA CYS A 33 8.29 -15.79 36.03
C CYS A 33 7.31 -16.96 35.78
N SER A 34 6.01 -16.70 35.76
CA SER A 34 4.96 -17.71 35.59
C SER A 34 4.88 -18.13 34.12
N SER A 35 4.73 -19.44 33.90
CA SER A 35 4.31 -19.97 32.62
C SER A 35 2.79 -20.13 32.55
N SER A 36 2.00 -19.58 33.47
CA SER A 36 0.54 -19.70 33.47
C SER A 36 -0.18 -18.40 33.82
N GLU A 37 0.55 -17.32 34.14
CA GLU A 37 0.06 -15.94 34.15
C GLU A 37 0.96 -14.95 33.40
N ALA A 38 0.41 -13.80 32.99
CA ALA A 38 1.13 -12.64 32.48
C ALA A 38 0.41 -11.34 32.85
N ALA A 39 1.17 -10.26 33.01
CA ALA A 39 0.63 -8.94 33.35
C ALA A 39 1.11 -7.87 32.37
N TRP A 40 0.25 -6.88 32.14
CA TRP A 40 0.37 -5.86 31.11
C TRP A 40 -0.04 -4.49 31.65
N ILE A 41 0.66 -3.45 31.24
CA ILE A 41 0.21 -2.07 31.43
C ILE A 41 -0.43 -1.60 30.13
N LEU A 42 -1.68 -1.17 30.23
CA LEU A 42 -2.42 -0.56 29.13
C LEU A 42 -2.23 0.96 29.24
N GLU A 43 -1.77 1.55 28.15
CA GLU A 43 -1.48 2.97 28.05
C GLU A 43 -2.37 3.65 27.02
N LEU A 44 -2.70 4.91 27.27
CA LEU A 44 -3.29 5.81 26.29
C LEU A 44 -2.33 6.97 26.09
N ASN A 45 -1.82 7.14 24.87
CA ASN A 45 -0.84 8.18 24.52
C ASN A 45 0.40 8.18 25.46
N GLY A 46 0.93 7.00 25.79
CA GLY A 46 2.08 6.84 26.69
C GLY A 46 1.78 7.08 28.18
N THR A 47 0.50 7.26 28.55
CA THR A 47 0.08 7.37 29.95
C THR A 47 -0.53 6.04 30.42
N PRO A 48 0.02 5.39 31.45
CA PRO A 48 -0.57 4.20 32.06
C PRO A 48 -1.99 4.46 32.57
N LEU A 49 -2.96 3.66 32.11
CA LEU A 49 -4.38 3.80 32.46
C LEU A 49 -5.03 2.52 32.98
N ALA A 50 -4.48 1.35 32.70
CA ALA A 50 -4.97 0.13 33.30
C ALA A 50 -3.89 -0.94 33.43
N LEU A 51 -4.12 -1.86 34.34
CA LEU A 51 -3.40 -3.11 34.47
C LEU A 51 -4.30 -4.21 33.87
N GLY A 52 -3.77 -4.98 32.94
CA GLY A 52 -4.40 -6.19 32.39
C GLY A 52 -3.61 -7.41 32.82
N GLU A 53 -4.28 -8.47 33.23
CA GLU A 53 -3.66 -9.76 33.53
C GLU A 53 -4.31 -10.83 32.65
N THR A 54 -3.52 -11.79 32.22
CA THR A 54 -3.99 -13.00 31.56
C THR A 54 -3.52 -14.22 32.33
N TYR A 55 -4.31 -15.28 32.33
CA TYR A 55 -3.94 -16.55 32.94
C TYR A 55 -4.52 -17.73 32.16
N ASP A 56 -3.92 -18.91 32.30
CA ASP A 56 -4.48 -20.16 31.82
C ASP A 56 -5.50 -20.69 32.84
N PRO A 57 -6.82 -20.68 32.54
CA PRO A 57 -7.84 -21.05 33.50
C PRO A 57 -7.79 -22.54 33.86
N SER A 58 -7.14 -23.38 33.05
CA SER A 58 -7.01 -24.81 33.35
C SER A 58 -5.93 -25.11 34.39
N THR A 59 -5.05 -24.15 34.68
CA THR A 59 -3.95 -24.30 35.64
C THR A 59 -3.98 -23.25 36.74
N VAL A 60 -4.72 -22.16 36.57
CA VAL A 60 -4.81 -21.03 37.49
C VAL A 60 -6.28 -20.70 37.77
N LEU A 61 -6.65 -20.67 39.05
CA LEU A 61 -7.96 -20.28 39.61
C LEU A 61 -9.15 -21.21 39.34
N LEU A 62 -9.30 -21.77 38.13
CA LEU A 62 -10.47 -22.57 37.74
C LEU A 62 -10.18 -24.07 37.54
N ASP A 63 -8.93 -24.49 37.77
CA ASP A 63 -8.45 -25.88 37.65
C ASP A 63 -9.22 -26.90 38.51
N GLN A 64 -9.79 -26.44 39.62
CA GLN A 64 -10.49 -27.27 40.62
C GLN A 64 -12.00 -27.00 40.69
N CYS A 65 -12.58 -26.35 39.69
CA CYS A 65 -14.01 -26.00 39.68
C CYS A 65 -14.82 -26.97 38.81
N PRO A 66 -15.49 -27.99 39.39
CA PRO A 66 -16.19 -29.01 38.62
C PRO A 66 -17.40 -28.46 37.83
N ASP A 67 -17.94 -27.32 38.26
CA ASP A 67 -19.10 -26.68 37.64
C ASP A 67 -18.71 -25.83 36.40
N ILE A 68 -17.41 -25.67 36.11
CA ILE A 68 -16.90 -24.91 34.98
C ILE A 68 -16.29 -25.85 33.94
N THR A 69 -16.88 -25.89 32.75
CA THR A 69 -16.31 -26.64 31.62
C THR A 69 -15.36 -25.76 30.82
N LEU A 70 -14.06 -25.99 30.99
CA LEU A 70 -13.01 -25.32 30.23
C LEU A 70 -12.77 -26.01 28.89
N HIS A 71 -12.40 -25.23 27.88
CA HIS A 71 -12.10 -25.69 26.54
C HIS A 71 -10.68 -25.28 26.12
N GLN A 72 -10.14 -26.00 25.16
CA GLN A 72 -8.92 -25.56 24.48
C GLN A 72 -9.19 -24.21 23.79
N GLY A 73 -8.33 -23.23 24.05
CA GLY A 73 -8.49 -21.85 23.57
C GLY A 73 -9.25 -20.93 24.52
N ASP A 74 -9.54 -21.38 25.75
CA ASP A 74 -9.94 -20.51 26.85
C ASP A 74 -8.74 -19.71 27.38
N ILE A 75 -8.93 -18.41 27.60
CA ILE A 75 -7.96 -17.56 28.32
C ILE A 75 -8.68 -16.80 29.44
N GLY A 76 -8.10 -16.81 30.63
CA GLY A 76 -8.55 -16.02 31.76
C GLY A 76 -8.04 -14.59 31.65
N MET A 77 -8.83 -13.60 32.07
CA MET A 77 -8.36 -12.22 32.14
C MET A 77 -8.80 -11.47 33.40
N HIS A 78 -7.95 -10.56 33.88
CA HIS A 78 -8.33 -9.49 34.80
C HIS A 78 -8.01 -8.13 34.22
N ILE A 79 -8.75 -7.11 34.69
CA ILE A 79 -8.51 -5.73 34.30
C ILE A 79 -8.81 -4.77 35.45
N LEU A 80 -7.85 -3.88 35.72
CA LEU A 80 -7.95 -2.81 36.70
C LEU A 80 -7.67 -1.50 36.01
N VAL A 81 -8.71 -0.67 35.84
CA VAL A 81 -8.53 0.70 35.36
C VAL A 81 -8.02 1.57 36.52
N SER A 82 -6.99 2.37 36.25
CA SER A 82 -6.37 3.26 37.21
C SER A 82 -7.41 4.13 37.92
N PRO A 83 -7.32 4.33 39.25
CA PRO A 83 -8.15 5.30 39.94
C PRO A 83 -8.02 6.70 39.31
N PRO A 84 -9.10 7.49 39.21
CA PRO A 84 -9.03 8.82 38.62
C PRO A 84 -8.15 9.74 39.47
N THR A 85 -7.18 10.39 38.84
CA THR A 85 -6.32 11.41 39.45
C THR A 85 -6.90 12.83 39.30
N ALA A 86 -7.94 12.99 38.47
CA ALA A 86 -8.67 14.23 38.17
C ALA A 86 -10.17 13.91 37.92
N GLU A 87 -10.88 14.76 37.17
CA GLU A 87 -12.30 14.51 36.83
C GLU A 87 -12.50 13.16 36.11
N PRO A 88 -13.50 12.34 36.49
CA PRO A 88 -13.75 11.07 35.85
C PRO A 88 -14.11 11.21 34.36
N ILE A 89 -13.39 10.50 33.49
CA ILE A 89 -13.70 10.45 32.06
C ILE A 89 -14.83 9.44 31.83
N HIS A 90 -15.98 9.93 31.37
CA HIS A 90 -17.12 9.07 31.06
C HIS A 90 -16.78 8.12 29.89
N GLY A 91 -17.16 6.85 30.01
CA GLY A 91 -16.92 5.84 28.97
C GLY A 91 -15.51 5.23 28.95
N LEU A 92 -14.54 5.77 29.69
CA LEU A 92 -13.14 5.31 29.66
C LEU A 92 -13.00 3.79 29.91
N THR A 93 -13.68 3.26 30.93
CA THR A 93 -13.64 1.82 31.22
C THR A 93 -14.20 0.97 30.08
N ASP A 94 -15.21 1.45 29.35
CA ASP A 94 -15.76 0.70 28.20
C ASP A 94 -14.75 0.64 27.05
N VAL A 95 -14.05 1.75 26.81
CA VAL A 95 -13.00 1.84 25.78
C VAL A 95 -11.82 0.95 26.13
N VAL A 96 -11.32 1.03 27.37
CA VAL A 96 -10.19 0.22 27.85
C VAL A 96 -10.54 -1.27 27.82
N LEU A 97 -11.73 -1.65 28.29
CA LEU A 97 -12.17 -3.05 28.29
C LEU A 97 -12.37 -3.57 26.86
N SER A 98 -12.96 -2.77 25.98
CA SER A 98 -13.15 -3.13 24.56
C SER A 98 -11.81 -3.29 23.83
N GLY A 99 -10.85 -2.39 24.08
CA GLY A 99 -9.49 -2.50 23.55
C GLY A 99 -8.76 -3.74 24.06
N TRP A 100 -8.91 -4.07 25.35
CA TRP A 100 -8.34 -5.26 25.96
C TRP A 100 -8.92 -6.56 25.37
N MET A 101 -10.26 -6.65 25.29
CA MET A 101 -10.96 -7.77 24.66
C MET A 101 -10.57 -7.96 23.21
N ARG A 102 -10.53 -6.88 22.42
CA ARG A 102 -10.11 -6.94 21.02
C ARG A 102 -8.67 -7.39 20.89
N TRP A 103 -7.76 -6.89 21.72
CA TRP A 103 -6.37 -7.30 21.71
C TRP A 103 -6.22 -8.80 22.00
N LEU A 104 -6.89 -9.32 23.04
CA LEU A 104 -6.91 -10.76 23.35
C LEU A 104 -7.45 -11.60 22.19
N PHE A 105 -8.55 -11.19 21.57
CA PHE A 105 -9.10 -11.89 20.41
C PHE A 105 -8.28 -11.72 19.12
N ARG A 106 -7.25 -10.87 19.03
CA ARG A 106 -6.36 -10.89 17.83
C ARG A 106 -5.57 -12.20 17.72
N HIS A 107 -5.47 -12.94 18.82
CA HIS A 107 -4.78 -14.21 18.88
C HIS A 107 -5.72 -15.33 18.43
N PRO A 108 -5.43 -16.03 17.30
CA PRO A 108 -6.33 -17.06 16.76
C PRO A 108 -6.49 -18.26 17.69
N GLU A 109 -5.53 -18.50 18.59
CA GLU A 109 -5.61 -19.51 19.63
C GLU A 109 -6.65 -19.17 20.72
N VAL A 110 -7.02 -17.89 20.87
CA VAL A 110 -8.04 -17.45 21.82
C VAL A 110 -9.42 -17.56 21.17
N GLN A 111 -10.18 -18.55 21.64
CA GLN A 111 -11.54 -18.83 21.18
C GLN A 111 -12.58 -18.27 22.14
N ARG A 112 -12.26 -18.24 23.44
CA ARG A 112 -13.17 -17.79 24.49
C ARG A 112 -12.40 -17.16 25.64
N ILE A 113 -12.88 -16.02 26.12
CA ILE A 113 -12.31 -15.32 27.28
C ILE A 113 -13.17 -15.64 28.50
N VAL A 114 -12.52 -15.91 29.63
CA VAL A 114 -13.15 -16.27 30.91
C VAL A 114 -12.80 -15.25 31.97
N VAL A 115 -13.79 -14.87 32.78
CA VAL A 115 -13.63 -13.96 33.93
C VAL A 115 -14.46 -14.42 35.12
N GLU A 116 -14.03 -14.10 36.33
CA GLU A 116 -14.57 -14.57 37.60
C GLU A 116 -14.81 -13.45 38.64
N PRO A 117 -15.54 -12.38 38.26
CA PRO A 117 -15.86 -11.30 39.20
C PRO A 117 -16.67 -11.81 40.41
N ASP A 118 -16.41 -11.23 41.59
CA ASP A 118 -17.23 -11.44 42.80
C ASP A 118 -18.68 -11.06 42.51
N GLU A 119 -19.65 -11.88 42.95
CA GLU A 119 -21.08 -11.70 42.70
C GLU A 119 -21.63 -10.32 43.13
N ARG A 120 -20.94 -9.65 44.06
CA ARG A 120 -21.30 -8.33 44.58
C ARG A 120 -20.73 -7.19 43.73
N ASN A 121 -19.85 -7.46 42.77
CA ASN A 121 -19.26 -6.45 41.89
C ASN A 121 -20.19 -6.12 40.71
N THR A 122 -21.36 -5.57 41.04
CA THR A 122 -22.42 -5.19 40.08
C THR A 122 -21.91 -4.26 38.99
N SER A 123 -20.98 -3.35 39.31
CA SER A 123 -20.34 -2.48 38.33
C SER A 123 -19.56 -3.25 37.27
N MET A 124 -18.81 -4.28 37.65
CA MET A 124 -18.04 -5.08 36.69
C MET A 124 -18.95 -5.99 35.87
N HIS A 125 -20.01 -6.55 36.45
CA HIS A 125 -20.98 -7.35 35.69
C HIS A 125 -21.67 -6.53 34.58
N ILE A 126 -22.00 -5.25 34.85
CA ILE A 126 -22.54 -4.35 33.83
C ILE A 126 -21.52 -4.10 32.70
N LYS A 127 -20.24 -3.93 33.05
CA LYS A 127 -19.17 -3.70 32.06
C LYS A 127 -18.89 -4.94 31.22
N ASN A 128 -18.83 -6.10 31.84
CA ASN A 128 -18.67 -7.39 31.17
C ASN A 128 -19.82 -7.66 30.18
N ALA A 129 -21.07 -7.43 30.58
CA ALA A 129 -22.20 -7.60 29.68
C ALA A 129 -22.12 -6.69 28.43
N ARG A 130 -21.58 -5.48 28.56
CA ARG A 130 -21.42 -4.53 27.44
C ARG A 130 -20.39 -4.98 26.41
N VAL A 131 -19.41 -5.80 26.80
CA VAL A 131 -18.41 -6.40 25.90
C VAL A 131 -18.70 -7.88 25.58
N GLY A 132 -19.95 -8.32 25.76
CA GLY A 132 -20.41 -9.62 25.26
C GLY A 132 -20.30 -10.80 26.22
N PHE A 133 -19.86 -10.61 27.47
CA PHE A 133 -19.87 -11.71 28.45
C PHE A 133 -21.30 -12.18 28.76
N ARG A 134 -21.54 -13.48 28.59
CA ARG A 134 -22.85 -14.11 28.80
C ARG A 134 -23.32 -13.94 30.24
N GLN A 135 -24.60 -13.62 30.40
CA GLN A 135 -25.27 -13.41 31.68
C GLN A 135 -26.53 -14.29 31.81
N PRO A 136 -26.86 -14.80 33.02
CA PRO A 136 -26.01 -14.76 34.22
C PRO A 136 -24.81 -15.72 34.08
N GLY A 137 -23.72 -15.42 34.78
CA GLY A 137 -22.56 -16.33 34.89
C GLY A 137 -22.87 -17.54 35.79
N VAL A 138 -21.93 -18.49 35.86
CA VAL A 138 -22.01 -19.66 36.74
C VAL A 138 -21.48 -19.30 38.13
N LEU A 139 -22.33 -19.38 39.14
CA LEU A 139 -21.96 -19.10 40.53
C LEU A 139 -21.05 -20.21 41.08
N THR A 140 -19.81 -19.86 41.40
CA THR A 140 -18.77 -20.77 41.87
C THR A 140 -18.07 -20.18 43.10
N LYS A 141 -17.63 -21.04 44.02
CA LYS A 141 -16.82 -20.63 45.17
C LYS A 141 -15.33 -20.79 44.83
N LEU A 142 -14.60 -19.68 44.80
CA LEU A 142 -13.17 -19.67 44.50
C LEU A 142 -12.36 -19.27 45.73
N PRO A 143 -11.18 -19.87 45.96
CA PRO A 143 -10.19 -19.32 46.89
C PRO A 143 -9.87 -17.88 46.51
N PHE A 144 -9.86 -16.99 47.50
CA PHE A 144 -9.52 -15.58 47.29
C PHE A 144 -8.90 -15.01 48.56
N ASN A 145 -7.61 -14.69 48.50
CA ASN A 145 -6.78 -14.38 49.67
C ASN A 145 -6.88 -15.46 50.75
N ALA A 146 -7.09 -15.05 52.02
CA ALA A 146 -7.29 -15.95 53.16
C ALA A 146 -8.74 -16.49 53.28
N GLY A 147 -9.60 -16.32 52.27
CA GLY A 147 -11.01 -16.68 52.32
C GLY A 147 -11.55 -17.27 51.02
N ILE A 148 -12.88 -17.28 50.89
CA ILE A 148 -13.61 -17.79 49.73
C ILE A 148 -14.42 -16.62 49.14
N LYS A 149 -14.31 -16.38 47.83
CA LYS A 149 -15.21 -15.49 47.09
C LYS A 149 -16.30 -16.29 46.39
N ASN A 150 -17.52 -15.76 46.40
CA ASN A 150 -18.58 -16.22 45.50
C ASN A 150 -18.36 -15.49 44.16
N ALA A 151 -17.84 -16.19 43.16
CA ALA A 151 -17.57 -15.65 41.84
C ALA A 151 -18.67 -16.05 40.85
N LEU A 152 -19.09 -15.11 40.00
CA LEU A 152 -19.91 -15.41 38.83
C LEU A 152 -18.98 -15.58 37.64
N VAL A 153 -18.65 -16.83 37.31
CA VAL A 153 -17.79 -17.14 36.16
C VAL A 153 -18.55 -16.87 34.87
N GLN A 154 -18.01 -15.99 34.04
CA GLN A 154 -18.62 -15.54 32.80
C GLN A 154 -17.68 -15.83 31.64
N THR A 155 -18.26 -16.16 30.48
CA THR A 155 -17.49 -16.39 29.25
C THR A 155 -17.96 -15.48 28.13
N CYS A 156 -17.03 -15.06 27.28
CA CYS A 156 -17.29 -14.32 26.06
C CYS A 156 -16.55 -15.01 24.91
N SER A 157 -17.25 -15.42 23.86
CA SER A 157 -16.62 -15.83 22.61
C SER A 157 -16.34 -14.63 21.71
N ARG A 158 -15.53 -14.83 20.67
CA ARG A 158 -15.27 -13.81 19.65
C ARG A 158 -16.57 -13.24 19.07
N GLU A 159 -17.50 -14.13 18.72
CA GLU A 159 -18.80 -13.75 18.17
C GLU A 159 -19.64 -12.96 19.19
N ASP A 160 -19.62 -13.36 20.47
CA ASP A 160 -20.35 -12.62 21.51
C ASP A 160 -19.77 -11.19 21.68
N PHE A 161 -18.44 -11.03 21.58
CA PHE A 161 -17.78 -9.73 21.65
C PHE A 161 -18.05 -8.87 20.41
N GLU A 162 -17.93 -9.41 19.21
CA GLU A 162 -18.14 -8.68 17.94
C GLU A 162 -19.57 -8.16 17.82
N ASN A 163 -20.55 -8.90 18.37
CA ASN A 163 -21.96 -8.49 18.43
C ASN A 163 -22.29 -7.59 19.64
N SER A 164 -21.32 -7.25 20.48
CA SER A 164 -21.54 -6.48 21.71
C SER A 164 -21.63 -4.97 21.47
N ILE A 165 -22.35 -4.28 22.37
CA ILE A 165 -22.53 -2.81 22.32
C ILE A 165 -21.19 -2.07 22.35
N ALA A 166 -20.18 -2.65 23.00
CA ALA A 166 -18.89 -2.00 23.17
C ALA A 166 -17.84 -2.37 22.12
N ALA A 167 -18.11 -3.33 21.22
CA ALA A 167 -17.21 -3.67 20.12
C ALA A 167 -16.81 -2.45 19.26
N PRO A 168 -17.72 -1.51 18.92
CA PRO A 168 -17.36 -0.34 18.12
C PRO A 168 -16.45 0.68 18.83
N PHE A 169 -16.34 0.63 20.17
CA PHE A 169 -15.58 1.63 20.94
C PHE A 169 -14.05 1.44 20.90
N SER A 170 -13.58 0.34 20.33
CA SER A 170 -12.15 0.11 20.09
C SER A 170 -11.80 0.52 18.64
N ALA A 171 -10.76 1.33 18.46
CA ALA A 171 -10.01 1.34 17.21
C ALA A 171 -9.01 0.16 17.21
N THR A 172 -8.48 -0.22 16.04
CA THR A 172 -7.43 -1.25 15.91
C THR A 172 -6.25 -0.94 16.85
N ALA A 173 -5.96 -1.86 17.78
CA ALA A 173 -4.85 -1.70 18.72
C ALA A 173 -3.48 -1.77 17.99
N PRO A 174 -2.43 -1.08 18.48
CA PRO A 174 -1.08 -1.23 17.94
C PRO A 174 -0.54 -2.67 18.08
N GLU A 175 0.40 -3.06 17.21
CA GLU A 175 1.07 -4.37 17.23
C GLU A 175 2.04 -4.48 18.42
N GLY A 176 1.94 -5.58 19.18
CA GLY A 176 2.88 -5.98 20.22
C GLY A 176 2.73 -7.49 20.52
N PRO A 177 3.81 -8.20 20.87
CA PRO A 177 3.73 -9.64 21.16
C PRO A 177 2.94 -9.88 22.44
N LEU A 178 2.05 -10.88 22.44
CA LEU A 178 1.36 -11.36 23.65
C LEU A 178 2.22 -12.47 24.28
N ARG A 179 2.70 -12.28 25.51
CA ARG A 179 3.13 -13.38 26.38
C ARG A 179 1.89 -14.15 26.80
N VAL A 180 1.59 -15.22 26.07
CA VAL A 180 0.57 -16.18 26.49
C VAL A 180 1.17 -16.96 27.65
N PRO A 181 0.55 -16.94 28.82
CA PRO A 181 0.99 -17.81 29.88
C PRO A 181 0.74 -19.26 29.48
N GLY A 182 1.82 -19.98 29.25
CA GLY A 182 1.85 -21.38 28.82
C GLY A 182 2.92 -21.61 27.77
N ARG A 183 3.46 -20.52 27.21
CA ARG A 183 4.46 -20.56 26.14
C ARG A 183 5.50 -19.47 26.38
N GLY A 184 6.61 -19.88 26.99
CA GLY A 184 7.75 -18.99 27.21
C GLY A 184 8.25 -18.39 25.90
N THR A 185 8.61 -17.11 25.93
CA THR A 185 9.54 -16.51 24.97
C THR A 185 10.62 -15.77 25.76
N PRO A 186 11.88 -16.00 25.38
CA PRO A 186 12.60 -14.96 24.66
C PRO A 186 13.55 -15.50 23.57
N GLU A 187 13.18 -15.35 22.29
CA GLU A 187 14.07 -15.53 21.13
C GLU A 187 13.83 -14.42 20.08
N SER A 188 14.18 -13.18 20.42
CA SER A 188 14.00 -11.99 19.58
C SER A 188 14.96 -11.86 18.38
N LEU A 189 15.67 -12.93 18.00
CA LEU A 189 16.45 -12.99 16.75
C LEU A 189 16.33 -14.35 16.02
N ARG A 190 15.37 -15.22 16.43
CA ARG A 190 15.01 -16.47 15.73
C ARG A 190 13.53 -16.60 15.36
N GLY A 191 12.67 -15.68 15.81
CA GLY A 191 11.21 -15.77 15.65
C GLY A 191 10.62 -15.52 14.24
N TYR A 192 11.42 -15.54 13.16
CA TYR A 192 10.87 -15.63 11.79
C TYR A 192 10.85 -17.07 11.25
N THR A 193 11.12 -18.07 12.10
CA THR A 193 10.87 -19.47 11.77
C THR A 193 10.06 -20.11 12.91
N ASP A 194 8.95 -20.73 12.52
CA ASP A 194 8.13 -21.69 13.27
C ASP A 194 6.89 -21.16 14.02
N ASN A 195 5.80 -21.00 13.26
CA ASN A 195 4.60 -21.82 13.50
C ASN A 195 3.68 -21.97 12.26
N HIS A 196 4.22 -21.71 11.08
CA HIS A 196 4.06 -22.63 9.98
C HIS A 196 5.12 -23.71 10.17
N SER A 197 4.82 -24.98 9.92
CA SER A 197 5.83 -26.05 10.03
C SER A 197 7.15 -25.59 9.37
N ALA A 198 8.33 -25.99 9.85
CA ALA A 198 9.59 -25.67 9.18
C ALA A 198 9.58 -26.01 7.66
N MET A 199 8.64 -26.88 7.24
CA MET A 199 8.27 -27.17 5.85
C MET A 199 7.52 -26.03 5.12
N GLU A 200 6.55 -25.37 5.76
CA GLU A 200 5.74 -24.28 5.21
C GLU A 200 6.49 -22.92 5.18
N TYR A 201 7.34 -22.61 6.17
CA TYR A 201 8.22 -21.43 6.07
C TYR A 201 9.34 -21.65 5.04
N GLY A 202 9.85 -22.90 4.97
CA GLY A 202 10.79 -23.33 3.93
C GLY A 202 10.20 -23.25 2.53
N SER A 203 8.90 -23.46 2.36
CA SER A 203 8.19 -23.34 1.07
C SER A 203 7.87 -21.89 0.70
N ALA A 204 7.53 -21.01 1.65
CA ALA A 204 7.32 -19.59 1.38
C ALA A 204 8.61 -18.89 0.91
N ILE A 205 9.75 -19.16 1.56
CA ILE A 205 11.06 -18.62 1.15
C ILE A 205 11.42 -19.07 -0.27
N ASP A 206 11.28 -20.37 -0.54
CA ASP A 206 11.57 -20.94 -1.87
C ASP A 206 10.65 -20.36 -2.94
N ALA A 207 9.36 -20.26 -2.65
CA ALA A 207 8.39 -19.67 -3.56
C ALA A 207 8.67 -18.18 -3.84
N THR A 208 9.05 -17.39 -2.84
CA THR A 208 9.41 -15.97 -3.03
C THR A 208 10.67 -15.82 -3.89
N HIS A 209 11.70 -16.63 -3.63
CA HIS A 209 12.89 -16.67 -4.46
C HIS A 209 12.55 -17.02 -5.90
N ARG A 210 11.75 -18.07 -6.10
CA ARG A 210 11.31 -18.50 -7.43
C ARG A 210 10.50 -17.42 -8.15
N GLU A 211 9.54 -16.82 -7.48
CA GLU A 211 8.70 -15.76 -8.05
C GLU A 211 9.53 -14.56 -8.51
N LEU A 212 10.48 -14.11 -7.69
CA LEU A 212 11.35 -12.99 -8.05
C LEU A 212 12.38 -13.36 -9.13
N THR A 213 12.89 -14.60 -9.14
CA THR A 213 13.75 -15.08 -10.22
C THR A 213 12.97 -15.21 -11.53
N ALA A 214 11.74 -15.71 -11.51
CA ALA A 214 10.86 -15.73 -12.69
C ALA A 214 10.62 -14.32 -13.22
N LYS A 215 10.30 -13.36 -12.33
CA LYS A 215 10.16 -11.94 -12.71
C LYS A 215 11.44 -11.37 -13.30
N ALA A 216 12.59 -11.66 -12.70
CA ALA A 216 13.89 -11.23 -13.21
C ALA A 216 14.15 -11.80 -14.61
N ILE A 217 13.90 -13.10 -14.81
CA ILE A 217 14.07 -13.74 -16.12
C ILE A 217 13.13 -13.10 -17.15
N GLN A 218 11.86 -12.92 -16.81
CA GLN A 218 10.86 -12.32 -17.67
C GLN A 218 11.25 -10.90 -18.10
N GLU A 219 11.48 -9.98 -17.15
CA GLU A 219 11.70 -8.57 -17.46
C GLU A 219 13.10 -8.32 -18.03
N PHE A 220 14.13 -9.07 -17.61
CA PHE A 220 15.47 -8.95 -18.22
C PHE A 220 15.54 -9.59 -19.61
N THR A 221 14.74 -10.62 -19.90
CA THR A 221 14.60 -11.13 -21.28
C THR A 221 13.92 -10.10 -22.15
N HIS A 222 12.80 -9.55 -21.67
CA HIS A 222 12.08 -8.48 -22.33
C HIS A 222 13.03 -7.32 -22.67
N GLU A 223 13.79 -6.79 -21.70
CA GLU A 223 14.79 -5.72 -21.85
C GLU A 223 16.12 -6.14 -22.51
N ARG A 224 16.22 -7.36 -23.04
CA ARG A 224 17.39 -7.91 -23.76
C ARG A 224 18.69 -7.84 -22.93
N LEU A 225 18.58 -7.95 -21.62
CA LEU A 225 19.69 -8.06 -20.67
C LEU A 225 20.19 -9.52 -20.58
N ILE A 226 19.29 -10.47 -20.81
CA ILE A 226 19.57 -11.91 -20.87
C ILE A 226 18.83 -12.54 -22.05
N PHE A 227 19.25 -13.75 -22.46
CA PHE A 227 18.73 -14.43 -23.64
C PHE A 227 18.50 -15.92 -23.33
N PRO A 228 17.30 -16.32 -22.87
CA PRO A 228 16.97 -17.72 -22.67
C PRO A 228 17.01 -18.51 -23.99
N GLU A 229 17.57 -19.72 -23.94
CA GLU A 229 17.68 -20.65 -25.07
C GLU A 229 16.65 -21.78 -24.91
N THR A 230 16.03 -22.23 -26.01
CA THR A 230 15.15 -23.39 -25.97
C THR A 230 15.93 -24.68 -25.77
N VAL A 231 15.38 -25.59 -24.98
CA VAL A 231 15.94 -26.92 -24.72
C VAL A 231 15.09 -27.96 -25.44
N ALA A 232 15.73 -28.88 -26.18
CA ALA A 232 15.01 -29.95 -26.84
C ALA A 232 14.31 -30.85 -25.81
N PRO A 233 13.06 -31.29 -26.06
CA PRO A 233 12.36 -32.17 -25.13
C PRO A 233 13.14 -33.48 -24.92
N ASP A 234 13.31 -33.86 -23.66
CA ASP A 234 14.06 -35.05 -23.27
C ASP A 234 13.28 -36.30 -23.72
N LYS A 235 13.75 -36.94 -24.81
CA LYS A 235 13.10 -38.11 -25.43
C LYS A 235 12.98 -39.32 -24.48
N GLY A 236 13.63 -39.30 -23.31
CA GLY A 236 13.62 -40.36 -22.30
C GLY A 236 12.64 -40.18 -21.13
N LYS A 237 11.91 -39.06 -21.04
CA LYS A 237 10.96 -38.76 -19.93
C LYS A 237 9.57 -38.34 -20.43
N VAL A 238 9.09 -38.93 -21.52
CA VAL A 238 7.67 -38.81 -21.88
C VAL A 238 6.88 -39.62 -20.84
N ARG A 239 6.17 -38.93 -19.93
CA ARG A 239 5.07 -39.57 -19.19
C ARG A 239 4.07 -40.01 -20.25
N ALA A 240 3.87 -41.32 -20.40
CA ALA A 240 2.79 -41.85 -21.23
C ALA A 240 1.48 -41.32 -20.66
N THR A 241 0.89 -40.33 -21.32
CA THR A 241 -0.50 -39.93 -21.13
C THR A 241 -1.32 -40.66 -22.19
N ASP A 242 -2.37 -41.33 -21.75
CA ASP A 242 -3.23 -42.13 -22.60
C ASP A 242 -3.96 -41.25 -23.62
N GLY A 243 -3.45 -41.21 -24.85
CA GLY A 243 -4.26 -41.19 -26.07
C GLY A 243 -5.06 -39.93 -26.42
N HIS A 244 -4.80 -38.76 -25.82
CA HIS A 244 -5.23 -37.44 -26.33
C HIS A 244 -4.15 -36.41 -25.96
N GLU A 245 -3.22 -36.09 -26.86
CA GLU A 245 -2.29 -34.96 -26.66
C GLU A 245 -2.76 -33.75 -27.49
N PRO A 246 -3.26 -32.68 -26.88
CA PRO A 246 -2.79 -31.36 -27.25
C PRO A 246 -1.36 -31.21 -26.70
N ALA A 247 -0.41 -30.77 -27.53
CA ALA A 247 0.94 -30.44 -27.07
C ALA A 247 0.84 -29.43 -25.92
N ASP A 248 1.48 -29.72 -24.79
CA ASP A 248 1.59 -28.79 -23.66
C ASP A 248 2.17 -27.46 -24.20
N PRO A 249 1.48 -26.30 -24.10
CA PRO A 249 1.89 -25.04 -24.74
C PRO A 249 3.17 -24.43 -24.15
N TRP A 250 3.74 -25.07 -23.13
CA TRP A 250 4.95 -24.65 -22.45
C TRP A 250 6.20 -25.20 -23.15
N THR A 251 7.18 -24.32 -23.36
CA THR A 251 8.48 -24.68 -23.93
C THR A 251 9.52 -24.71 -22.83
N SER A 252 10.42 -25.69 -22.88
CA SER A 252 11.56 -25.75 -21.97
C SER A 252 12.64 -24.75 -22.40
N TYR A 253 13.09 -23.91 -21.47
CA TYR A 253 14.15 -22.95 -21.65
C TYR A 253 15.30 -23.21 -20.67
N LYS A 254 16.47 -22.72 -21.02
CA LYS A 254 17.59 -22.53 -20.10
C LYS A 254 18.15 -21.12 -20.24
N VAL A 255 18.61 -20.53 -19.15
CA VAL A 255 19.30 -19.25 -19.17
C VAL A 255 20.47 -19.27 -18.20
N THR A 256 21.60 -18.72 -18.63
CA THR A 256 22.76 -18.53 -17.75
C THR A 256 22.70 -17.14 -17.14
N PHE A 257 22.64 -17.11 -15.81
CA PHE A 257 22.56 -15.92 -14.98
C PHE A 257 23.84 -15.86 -14.12
N GLY A 258 24.78 -14.99 -14.51
CA GLY A 258 26.13 -15.01 -13.96
C GLY A 258 26.82 -16.35 -14.26
N SER A 259 27.16 -17.09 -13.21
CA SER A 259 27.76 -18.44 -13.32
C SER A 259 26.73 -19.57 -13.25
N THR A 260 25.47 -19.25 -12.97
CA THR A 260 24.42 -20.23 -12.67
C THR A 260 23.51 -20.44 -13.88
N THR A 261 23.37 -21.69 -14.35
CA THR A 261 22.40 -22.03 -15.42
C THR A 261 21.09 -22.56 -14.83
N ILE A 262 19.98 -21.90 -15.18
CA ILE A 262 18.63 -22.21 -14.71
C ILE A 262 17.81 -22.74 -15.89
N THR A 263 17.24 -23.93 -15.74
CA THR A 263 16.24 -24.50 -16.66
C THR A 263 14.83 -24.28 -16.13
N PHE A 264 13.87 -24.01 -17.00
CA PHE A 264 12.48 -23.74 -16.63
C PHE A 264 11.52 -23.98 -17.80
N GLN A 265 10.23 -24.07 -17.52
CA GLN A 265 9.16 -24.01 -18.52
C GLN A 265 8.68 -22.56 -18.67
N GLY A 266 8.49 -22.14 -19.92
CA GLY A 266 7.97 -20.81 -20.22
C GLY A 266 7.13 -20.77 -21.49
N LYS A 267 6.43 -19.66 -21.69
CA LYS A 267 5.71 -19.33 -22.92
C LYS A 267 6.13 -17.94 -23.39
N LEU A 268 6.75 -17.87 -24.57
CA LEU A 268 7.14 -16.60 -25.16
C LEU A 268 5.95 -16.01 -25.90
N CYS A 269 5.61 -14.77 -25.57
CA CYS A 269 4.46 -14.05 -26.03
C CYS A 269 4.86 -12.82 -26.86
N GLY A 270 3.86 -12.03 -27.29
CA GLY A 270 4.11 -10.74 -27.93
C GLY A 270 4.96 -9.81 -27.07
N LEU A 271 5.60 -8.81 -27.69
CA LEU A 271 6.45 -7.81 -27.00
C LEU A 271 7.62 -8.42 -26.22
N LEU A 272 8.14 -9.59 -26.64
CA LEU A 272 9.20 -10.32 -25.94
C LEU A 272 8.86 -10.65 -24.48
N HIS A 273 7.58 -10.80 -24.16
CA HIS A 273 7.15 -11.18 -22.83
C HIS A 273 7.29 -12.69 -22.62
N LEU A 274 8.18 -13.12 -21.73
CA LEU A 274 8.37 -14.54 -21.42
C LEU A 274 7.65 -14.88 -20.12
N ILE A 275 6.50 -15.53 -20.22
CA ILE A 275 5.79 -16.09 -19.06
C ILE A 275 6.63 -17.25 -18.54
N VAL A 276 7.06 -17.19 -17.28
CA VAL A 276 7.88 -18.23 -16.64
C VAL A 276 7.06 -18.94 -15.57
N ASP A 277 7.01 -20.28 -15.59
CA ASP A 277 6.45 -21.05 -14.48
C ASP A 277 7.50 -21.16 -13.35
N PRO A 278 7.30 -20.50 -12.19
CA PRO A 278 8.28 -20.53 -11.12
C PRO A 278 8.48 -21.93 -10.51
N ALA A 279 7.47 -22.80 -10.56
CA ALA A 279 7.53 -24.14 -10.00
C ALA A 279 8.44 -25.07 -10.82
N SER A 280 8.57 -24.81 -12.11
CA SER A 280 9.40 -25.58 -13.05
C SER A 280 10.91 -25.29 -12.99
N MET A 281 11.34 -24.27 -12.24
CA MET A 281 12.74 -23.85 -12.23
C MET A 281 13.67 -24.85 -11.52
N HIS A 282 14.79 -25.17 -12.16
CA HIS A 282 15.86 -26.02 -11.64
C HIS A 282 17.23 -25.48 -12.06
N VAL A 283 18.27 -25.74 -11.25
CA VAL A 283 19.66 -25.39 -11.59
C VAL A 283 20.41 -26.64 -12.04
N GLU A 284 21.07 -26.58 -13.20
CA GLU A 284 21.68 -27.74 -13.86
C GLU A 284 22.77 -28.41 -12.99
N ASP A 285 23.67 -27.62 -12.40
CA ASP A 285 24.81 -28.14 -11.62
C ASP A 285 24.45 -28.51 -10.17
N HIS A 286 23.30 -28.04 -9.68
CA HIS A 286 22.85 -28.24 -8.31
C HIS A 286 21.33 -28.37 -8.23
N PRO A 287 20.75 -29.57 -8.45
CA PRO A 287 19.30 -29.78 -8.40
C PRO A 287 18.66 -29.54 -7.02
N MET A 288 19.48 -29.47 -5.96
CA MET A 288 19.07 -29.16 -4.58
C MET A 288 19.29 -27.68 -4.19
N TRP A 289 19.96 -26.88 -5.04
CA TRP A 289 20.20 -25.47 -4.76
C TRP A 289 18.94 -24.67 -5.04
N ARG A 290 18.61 -23.76 -4.12
CA ARG A 290 17.49 -22.82 -4.25
C ARG A 290 18.02 -21.54 -4.88
N PRO A 291 17.39 -21.01 -5.95
CA PRO A 291 17.83 -19.75 -6.54
C PRO A 291 17.72 -18.61 -5.55
N ASN A 292 18.83 -18.17 -4.97
CA ASN A 292 18.85 -16.97 -4.15
C ASN A 292 18.93 -15.76 -5.07
N ILE A 293 17.82 -15.08 -5.28
CA ILE A 293 17.75 -13.91 -6.18
C ILE A 293 18.79 -12.83 -5.87
N VAL A 294 19.11 -12.56 -4.59
CA VAL A 294 20.12 -11.55 -4.22
C VAL A 294 21.51 -12.00 -4.71
N ASN A 295 21.86 -13.27 -4.48
CA ASN A 295 23.13 -13.82 -4.96
C ASN A 295 23.20 -13.90 -6.48
N LEU A 296 22.09 -14.28 -7.13
CA LEU A 296 22.00 -14.32 -8.60
C LEU A 296 22.28 -12.94 -9.20
N ILE A 297 21.64 -11.88 -8.68
CA ILE A 297 21.88 -10.51 -9.14
C ILE A 297 23.33 -10.08 -8.88
N ALA A 298 23.91 -10.46 -7.74
CA ALA A 298 25.30 -10.15 -7.42
C ALA A 298 26.28 -10.83 -8.40
N GLU A 299 26.05 -12.12 -8.71
CA GLU A 299 26.87 -12.87 -9.67
C GLU A 299 26.70 -12.38 -11.11
N ALA A 300 25.51 -11.89 -11.47
CA ALA A 300 25.21 -11.36 -12.79
C ALA A 300 25.47 -9.84 -12.91
N ALA A 301 26.10 -9.19 -11.94
CA ALA A 301 26.25 -7.73 -11.92
C ALA A 301 26.89 -7.17 -13.20
N ASP A 302 27.98 -7.78 -13.67
CA ASP A 302 28.66 -7.40 -14.91
C ASP A 302 27.79 -7.69 -16.15
N GLN A 303 27.09 -8.83 -16.17
CA GLN A 303 26.16 -9.21 -17.24
C GLN A 303 25.00 -8.21 -17.36
N LEU A 304 24.50 -7.72 -16.22
CA LEU A 304 23.39 -6.77 -16.13
C LEU A 304 23.84 -5.31 -16.30
N GLY A 305 25.16 -5.05 -16.37
CA GLY A 305 25.72 -3.71 -16.52
C GLY A 305 25.58 -2.82 -15.28
N ILE A 306 25.56 -3.40 -14.08
CA ILE A 306 25.44 -2.65 -12.83
C ILE A 306 26.79 -2.00 -12.48
N PRO A 307 26.88 -0.67 -12.36
CA PRO A 307 28.12 -0.02 -11.96
C PRO A 307 28.55 -0.44 -10.54
N GLY A 308 29.84 -0.69 -10.35
CA GLY A 308 30.36 -1.21 -9.07
C GLY A 308 30.06 -0.33 -7.85
N ASN A 309 29.96 0.99 -8.03
CA ASN A 309 29.57 1.93 -6.97
C ASN A 309 28.09 1.86 -6.58
N PHE A 310 27.24 1.24 -7.41
CA PHE A 310 25.80 1.10 -7.17
C PHE A 310 25.35 -0.32 -6.88
N LEU A 311 26.21 -1.32 -7.08
CA LEU A 311 25.88 -2.73 -6.86
C LEU A 311 25.26 -2.99 -5.49
N HIS A 312 25.91 -2.56 -4.40
CA HIS A 312 25.40 -2.82 -3.05
C HIS A 312 24.08 -2.09 -2.75
N THR A 313 23.90 -0.88 -3.29
CA THR A 313 22.62 -0.15 -3.21
C THR A 313 21.51 -0.93 -3.89
N TYR A 314 21.77 -1.47 -5.09
CA TYR A 314 20.76 -2.26 -5.81
C TYR A 314 20.47 -3.60 -5.11
N LEU A 315 21.50 -4.28 -4.58
CA LEU A 315 21.32 -5.50 -3.78
C LEU A 315 20.50 -5.27 -2.51
N GLU A 316 20.64 -4.09 -1.87
CA GLU A 316 19.79 -3.67 -0.76
C GLU A 316 18.32 -3.52 -1.22
N GLU A 317 18.06 -2.90 -2.37
CA GLU A 317 16.69 -2.77 -2.90
C GLU A 317 16.05 -4.12 -3.29
N ILE A 318 16.84 -5.05 -3.84
CA ILE A 318 16.39 -6.43 -4.10
C ILE A 318 16.08 -7.15 -2.79
N SER A 319 16.95 -7.01 -1.78
CA SER A 319 16.76 -7.63 -0.46
C SER A 319 15.49 -7.11 0.23
N ALA A 320 15.23 -5.81 0.15
CA ALA A 320 14.01 -5.21 0.67
C ALA A 320 12.76 -5.66 -0.11
N THR A 321 12.85 -5.76 -1.44
CA THR A 321 11.76 -6.30 -2.27
C THR A 321 11.45 -7.76 -1.91
N PHE A 322 12.50 -8.58 -1.73
CA PHE A 322 12.38 -9.95 -1.24
C PHE A 322 11.70 -10.01 0.14
N ALA A 323 12.14 -9.18 1.09
CA ALA A 323 11.56 -9.12 2.43
C ALA A 323 10.07 -8.73 2.39
N THR A 324 9.68 -7.76 1.55
CA THR A 324 8.27 -7.41 1.34
C THR A 324 7.47 -8.58 0.77
N ARG A 325 7.96 -9.25 -0.28
CA ARG A 325 7.27 -10.41 -0.87
C ARG A 325 7.09 -11.54 0.14
N LEU A 326 8.16 -11.90 0.85
CA LEU A 326 8.12 -12.95 1.86
C LEU A 326 7.11 -12.60 2.96
N ARG A 327 7.13 -11.36 3.47
CA ARG A 327 6.18 -10.89 4.48
C ARG A 327 4.74 -11.02 3.99
N THR A 328 4.44 -10.52 2.79
CA THR A 328 3.08 -10.56 2.25
C THR A 328 2.59 -11.98 1.98
N ARG A 329 3.50 -12.91 1.68
CA ARG A 329 3.18 -14.32 1.45
C ARG A 329 2.99 -15.11 2.75
N ALA A 330 3.69 -14.71 3.82
CA ALA A 330 3.60 -15.35 5.13
C ALA A 330 2.40 -14.87 5.98
N LEU A 331 1.75 -13.78 5.58
CA LEU A 331 0.56 -13.26 6.27
C LEU A 331 -0.71 -13.76 5.57
N PRO A 332 -1.81 -14.01 6.31
CA PRO A 332 -3.12 -14.24 5.70
C PRO A 332 -3.52 -13.05 4.82
N ARG A 333 -4.00 -13.36 3.62
CA ARG A 333 -4.43 -12.36 2.63
C ARG A 333 -5.84 -12.69 2.16
N PRO A 334 -6.69 -11.67 1.93
CA PRO A 334 -8.00 -11.90 1.31
C PRO A 334 -7.84 -12.58 -0.05
N ALA A 335 -8.69 -13.56 -0.33
CA ALA A 335 -8.79 -14.15 -1.66
C ALA A 335 -9.38 -13.14 -2.67
N ALA A 336 -9.12 -13.34 -3.96
CA ALA A 336 -9.63 -12.45 -5.02
C ALA A 336 -11.16 -12.26 -4.92
N LYS A 337 -11.89 -13.36 -4.68
CA LYS A 337 -13.35 -13.38 -4.50
C LYS A 337 -13.85 -12.55 -3.31
N GLU A 338 -13.09 -12.52 -2.21
CA GLU A 338 -13.45 -11.74 -1.01
C GLU A 338 -13.21 -10.25 -1.19
N LEU A 339 -12.26 -9.88 -2.05
CA LEU A 339 -11.94 -8.49 -2.39
C LEU A 339 -13.03 -7.87 -3.27
N VAL A 340 -13.59 -8.66 -4.19
CA VAL A 340 -14.60 -8.16 -5.13
C VAL A 340 -16.05 -8.41 -4.68
N ASP A 341 -16.25 -9.00 -3.49
CA ASP A 341 -17.58 -9.34 -2.98
C ASP A 341 -18.51 -8.12 -2.99
N PRO A 342 -19.59 -8.11 -3.82
CA PRO A 342 -20.50 -6.97 -3.87
C PRO A 342 -21.16 -6.68 -2.52
N GLN A 343 -21.35 -7.68 -1.64
CA GLN A 343 -21.89 -7.44 -0.29
C GLN A 343 -20.92 -6.67 0.61
N ARG A 344 -19.61 -6.77 0.37
CA ARG A 344 -18.61 -5.95 1.07
C ARG A 344 -18.76 -4.49 0.64
N SER A 345 -18.79 -4.25 -0.66
CA SER A 345 -18.90 -2.90 -1.24
C SER A 345 -20.21 -2.20 -0.89
N LEU A 346 -21.33 -2.94 -0.83
CA LEU A 346 -22.63 -2.39 -0.40
C LEU A 346 -22.66 -2.01 1.08
N ARG A 347 -21.95 -2.76 1.95
CA ARG A 347 -21.87 -2.48 3.38
C ARG A 347 -20.95 -1.32 3.70
N ASP A 348 -19.77 -1.30 3.08
CA ASP A 348 -18.76 -0.26 3.27
C ASP A 348 -17.92 -0.10 1.99
N PRO A 349 -18.31 0.83 1.09
CA PRO A 349 -17.61 1.04 -0.18
C PRO A 349 -16.19 1.59 0.01
N VAL A 350 -15.94 2.27 1.13
CA VAL A 350 -14.64 2.85 1.47
C VAL A 350 -13.69 1.75 1.90
N GLU A 351 -14.13 0.87 2.80
CA GLU A 351 -13.35 -0.30 3.20
C GLU A 351 -13.12 -1.25 2.03
N ALA A 352 -14.11 -1.48 1.16
CA ALA A 352 -13.91 -2.30 -0.03
C ALA A 352 -12.82 -1.73 -0.95
N PHE A 353 -12.86 -0.42 -1.24
CA PHE A 353 -11.83 0.25 -2.03
C PHE A 353 -10.44 0.14 -1.39
N GLN A 354 -10.32 0.46 -0.09
CA GLN A 354 -9.03 0.45 0.61
C GLN A 354 -8.51 -0.98 0.88
N ALA A 355 -9.39 -1.98 0.94
CA ALA A 355 -8.98 -3.38 1.01
C ALA A 355 -8.33 -3.85 -0.29
N ILE A 356 -8.86 -3.45 -1.45
CA ILE A 356 -8.20 -3.73 -2.73
C ILE A 356 -6.84 -3.01 -2.80
N GLU A 357 -6.78 -1.74 -2.42
CA GLU A 357 -5.53 -0.97 -2.40
C GLU A 357 -4.44 -1.67 -1.56
N SER A 358 -4.78 -2.11 -0.35
CA SER A 358 -3.84 -2.81 0.55
C SER A 358 -3.58 -4.26 0.16
N ALA A 359 -4.45 -4.88 -0.65
CA ALA A 359 -4.25 -6.24 -1.16
C ALA A 359 -3.11 -6.32 -2.19
N MET A 360 -2.79 -5.21 -2.86
CA MET A 360 -1.77 -5.16 -3.91
C MET A 360 -0.38 -5.45 -3.35
N THR A 361 0.22 -6.56 -3.81
CA THR A 361 1.56 -6.97 -3.40
C THR A 361 2.57 -6.80 -4.52
N SER A 362 2.24 -7.17 -5.76
CA SER A 362 3.16 -7.24 -6.92
C SER A 362 3.94 -5.97 -7.26
N GLY A 363 3.47 -4.79 -6.80
CA GLY A 363 4.08 -3.49 -7.09
C GLY A 363 4.12 -3.18 -8.59
N HIS A 364 5.03 -2.31 -9.01
CA HIS A 364 5.20 -2.00 -10.43
C HIS A 364 5.57 -3.26 -11.24
N PRO A 365 4.87 -3.55 -12.35
CA PRO A 365 5.04 -4.82 -13.06
C PRO A 365 6.40 -4.91 -13.80
N GLY A 366 6.88 -3.80 -14.40
CA GLY A 366 8.19 -3.74 -15.07
C GLY A 366 9.43 -3.82 -14.14
N PHE A 367 9.50 -3.03 -13.06
CA PHE A 367 10.68 -3.05 -12.17
C PHE A 367 10.80 -4.34 -11.34
N LEU A 368 11.98 -4.96 -11.34
CA LEU A 368 12.32 -6.04 -10.42
C LEU A 368 12.41 -5.52 -8.98
N ALA A 369 13.27 -4.52 -8.73
CA ALA A 369 13.47 -3.91 -7.41
C ALA A 369 12.41 -2.82 -7.16
N ASN A 370 11.18 -3.24 -6.83
CA ASN A 370 10.02 -2.34 -6.78
C ASN A 370 9.48 -2.01 -5.38
N ALA A 371 10.05 -2.59 -4.32
CA ALA A 371 9.66 -2.36 -2.94
C ALA A 371 10.88 -2.13 -2.02
N GLY A 372 11.83 -1.31 -2.48
CA GLY A 372 13.09 -1.02 -1.80
C GLY A 372 12.92 -0.30 -0.46
N ARG A 373 12.11 0.77 -0.42
CA ARG A 373 11.79 1.55 0.81
C ARG A 373 13.02 1.92 1.66
N GLY A 374 14.11 2.27 0.99
CA GLY A 374 15.40 2.56 1.63
C GLY A 374 15.27 3.65 2.69
N GLY A 375 15.70 3.33 3.92
CA GLY A 375 15.61 4.20 5.10
C GLY A 375 14.49 3.83 6.08
N MET A 376 13.58 2.90 5.76
CA MET A 376 12.59 2.39 6.72
C MET A 376 13.06 1.08 7.39
N GLY A 377 13.04 1.05 8.72
CA GLY A 377 13.22 -0.19 9.49
C GLY A 377 11.93 -1.02 9.60
N GLU A 378 12.01 -2.25 10.12
CA GLU A 378 10.87 -3.18 10.19
C GLU A 378 9.64 -2.61 10.91
N THR A 379 9.82 -1.96 12.06
CA THR A 379 8.71 -1.34 12.81
C THR A 379 8.00 -0.26 12.00
N GLN A 380 8.75 0.50 11.20
CA GLN A 380 8.23 1.57 10.37
C GLN A 380 7.51 1.03 9.13
N VAL A 381 8.06 -0.03 8.51
CA VAL A 381 7.39 -0.77 7.43
C VAL A 381 6.05 -1.32 7.94
N ARG A 382 6.02 -1.95 9.12
CA ARG A 382 4.77 -2.46 9.72
C ARG A 382 3.72 -1.37 9.95
N ALA A 383 4.16 -0.18 10.34
CA ALA A 383 3.26 0.93 10.61
C ALA A 383 2.70 1.57 9.33
N TRP A 384 3.47 1.66 8.24
CA TRP A 384 3.16 2.57 7.13
C TRP A 384 3.19 1.94 5.74
N ALA A 385 3.56 0.67 5.60
CA ALA A 385 3.54 0.01 4.30
C ALA A 385 2.10 -0.23 3.83
N PRO A 386 1.74 0.19 2.60
CA PRO A 386 0.36 0.09 2.10
C PRO A 386 -0.13 -1.36 2.04
N GLU A 387 0.74 -2.31 1.71
CA GLU A 387 0.43 -3.74 1.61
C GLU A 387 0.02 -4.36 2.96
N LEU A 388 0.22 -3.66 4.08
CA LEU A 388 -0.17 -4.12 5.42
C LEU A 388 -1.49 -3.50 5.90
N GLY A 389 -2.06 -2.54 5.16
CA GLY A 389 -3.38 -1.97 5.44
C GLY A 389 -3.51 -1.21 6.77
N GLY A 390 -2.37 -0.87 7.40
CA GLY A 390 -2.33 -0.13 8.65
C GLY A 390 -2.87 1.29 8.51
N SER A 391 -3.65 1.73 9.50
CA SER A 391 -4.06 3.14 9.62
C SER A 391 -3.09 3.90 10.54
N THR A 392 -2.77 5.13 10.20
CA THR A 392 -1.86 6.00 10.95
C THR A 392 -2.40 7.43 11.06
N ARG A 393 -1.81 8.24 11.94
CA ARG A 393 -2.07 9.68 12.05
C ARG A 393 -0.87 10.45 11.54
N LEU A 394 -1.10 11.41 10.64
CA LEU A 394 -0.05 12.32 10.18
C LEU A 394 0.48 13.18 11.32
N VAL A 395 1.77 13.53 11.26
CA VAL A 395 2.38 14.53 12.15
C VAL A 395 2.12 15.90 11.55
N TRP A 396 1.85 16.90 12.39
CA TRP A 396 1.63 18.26 11.96
C TRP A 396 2.62 19.21 12.62
N VAL A 397 3.11 20.16 11.83
CA VAL A 397 3.92 21.29 12.31
C VAL A 397 3.25 22.59 11.90
N ALA A 398 3.40 23.62 12.73
CA ALA A 398 3.12 24.99 12.35
C ALA A 398 4.38 25.55 11.66
N ALA A 399 4.27 25.87 10.38
CA ALA A 399 5.34 26.45 9.58
C ALA A 399 5.19 27.97 9.47
N ALA A 400 6.26 28.72 9.75
CA ALA A 400 6.25 30.17 9.79
C ALA A 400 5.78 30.76 8.46
N ARG A 401 4.78 31.64 8.51
CA ARG A 401 4.10 32.19 7.34
C ARG A 401 5.05 32.89 6.37
N GLU A 402 6.01 33.65 6.87
CA GLU A 402 6.99 34.39 6.06
C GLU A 402 7.92 33.51 5.22
N HIS A 403 7.93 32.20 5.48
CA HIS A 403 8.78 31.19 4.83
C HIS A 403 7.98 30.07 4.18
N THR A 404 6.66 30.19 4.12
CA THR A 404 5.78 29.12 3.69
C THR A 404 4.82 29.63 2.63
N GLN A 405 4.80 28.95 1.48
CA GLN A 405 3.86 29.24 0.42
C GLN A 405 2.68 28.27 0.48
N VAL A 406 1.48 28.78 0.25
CA VAL A 406 0.25 27.99 0.11
C VAL A 406 -0.43 28.40 -1.19
N ILE A 407 -0.48 27.48 -2.14
CA ILE A 407 -1.03 27.74 -3.48
C ILE A 407 -2.29 26.91 -3.68
N GLY A 408 -3.27 27.48 -4.38
CA GLY A 408 -4.55 26.86 -4.70
C GLY A 408 -4.98 27.24 -6.11
N GLY A 409 -6.02 26.59 -6.62
CA GLY A 409 -6.55 26.87 -7.97
C GLY A 409 -7.08 28.30 -8.15
N LYS A 410 -7.40 28.69 -9.39
CA LYS A 410 -7.71 30.08 -9.85
C LYS A 410 -8.82 30.83 -9.09
N LYS A 411 -9.58 30.15 -8.22
CA LYS A 411 -10.71 30.70 -7.44
C LYS A 411 -10.70 30.29 -5.96
N VAL A 412 -9.58 29.78 -5.46
CA VAL A 412 -9.45 29.30 -4.08
C VAL A 412 -8.72 30.35 -3.26
N ASP A 413 -9.33 30.82 -2.18
CA ASP A 413 -8.59 31.48 -1.10
C ASP A 413 -7.76 30.41 -0.39
N SER A 414 -6.52 30.24 -0.82
CA SER A 414 -5.64 29.15 -0.39
C SER A 414 -5.40 29.15 1.11
N GLU A 415 -5.29 30.32 1.73
CA GLU A 415 -5.10 30.44 3.17
C GLU A 415 -6.36 30.06 3.94
N ALA A 416 -7.53 30.55 3.52
CA ALA A 416 -8.78 30.13 4.13
C ALA A 416 -9.05 28.64 3.92
N ALA A 417 -8.69 28.10 2.76
CA ALA A 417 -8.93 26.71 2.41
C ALA A 417 -8.03 25.75 3.20
N ILE A 418 -6.74 26.05 3.37
CA ILE A 418 -5.86 25.21 4.20
C ILE A 418 -6.28 25.22 5.67
N ARG A 419 -6.83 26.34 6.17
CA ARG A 419 -7.44 26.40 7.51
C ARG A 419 -8.68 25.52 7.64
N LYS A 420 -9.53 25.47 6.61
CA LYS A 420 -10.70 24.56 6.58
C LYS A 420 -10.30 23.08 6.56
N LEU A 421 -9.16 22.75 5.95
CA LEU A 421 -8.62 21.38 5.94
C LEU A 421 -8.02 20.97 7.29
N ALA A 422 -7.58 21.93 8.11
CA ALA A 422 -7.06 21.72 9.46
C ALA A 422 -7.80 22.60 10.50
N PRO A 423 -9.11 22.37 10.74
CA PRO A 423 -9.93 23.24 11.58
C PRO A 423 -9.47 23.30 13.05
N TRP A 424 -8.74 22.28 13.51
CA TRP A 424 -8.16 22.19 14.86
C TRP A 424 -6.87 23.01 15.02
N PHE A 425 -6.32 23.57 13.93
CA PHE A 425 -4.99 24.20 13.93
C PHE A 425 -4.90 25.39 14.89
N GLU A 426 -5.91 26.27 14.94
CA GLU A 426 -5.84 27.48 15.76
C GLU A 426 -5.68 27.14 17.25
N ASP A 427 -6.44 26.17 17.74
CA ASP A 427 -6.36 25.70 19.13
C ASP A 427 -5.03 24.99 19.40
N ALA A 428 -4.53 24.19 18.45
CA ALA A 428 -3.22 23.55 18.57
C ALA A 428 -2.07 24.58 18.63
N ALA A 429 -2.10 25.59 17.75
CA ALA A 429 -1.14 26.68 17.72
C ALA A 429 -1.15 27.50 19.02
N ARG A 430 -2.33 27.86 19.54
CA ARG A 430 -2.46 28.56 20.83
C ARG A 430 -1.90 27.73 21.99
N ARG A 431 -2.19 26.42 22.03
CA ARG A 431 -1.63 25.50 23.05
C ARG A 431 -0.11 25.37 22.96
N ALA A 432 0.46 25.45 21.76
CA ALA A 432 1.91 25.46 21.52
C ALA A 432 2.57 26.83 21.80
N GLY A 433 1.79 27.83 22.24
CA GLY A 433 2.29 29.17 22.58
C GLY A 433 2.72 29.99 21.37
N ILE A 434 2.07 29.79 20.21
CA ILE A 434 2.28 30.59 19.00
C ILE A 434 0.98 31.27 18.57
N GLU A 435 1.12 32.39 17.86
CA GLU A 435 0.00 33.12 17.27
C GLU A 435 -0.41 32.46 15.94
N PRO A 436 -1.63 31.88 15.82
CA PRO A 436 -2.03 31.12 14.64
C PRO A 436 -1.90 31.90 13.31
N SER A 437 -2.16 33.20 13.32
CA SER A 437 -2.09 34.05 12.12
C SER A 437 -0.68 34.17 11.51
N GLN A 438 0.37 33.82 12.26
CA GLN A 438 1.77 33.85 11.83
C GLN A 438 2.28 32.52 11.27
N TYR A 439 1.44 31.48 11.21
CA TYR A 439 1.86 30.13 10.80
C TYR A 439 0.81 29.42 9.94
N PHE A 440 1.24 28.48 9.10
CA PHE A 440 0.37 27.54 8.38
C PHE A 440 0.52 26.10 8.89
N PRO A 441 -0.54 25.27 8.81
CA PRO A 441 -0.48 23.85 9.16
C PRO A 441 0.19 23.06 8.02
N LEU A 442 1.35 22.49 8.28
CA LEU A 442 2.06 21.60 7.36
C LEU A 442 1.97 20.15 7.85
N PRO A 443 1.29 19.25 7.12
CA PRO A 443 1.28 17.83 7.44
C PRO A 443 2.58 17.17 6.95
N LEU A 444 3.08 16.22 7.73
CA LEU A 444 4.28 15.46 7.47
C LEU A 444 3.99 13.97 7.66
N HIS A 445 4.64 13.16 6.82
CA HIS A 445 4.74 11.73 7.07
C HIS A 445 5.43 11.50 8.45
N PRO A 446 4.93 10.61 9.32
CA PRO A 446 5.57 10.37 10.63
C PRO A 446 7.06 9.98 10.53
N TRP A 447 7.42 9.07 9.60
CA TRP A 447 8.82 8.80 9.23
C TRP A 447 9.62 10.08 8.89
N GLN A 448 9.06 11.00 8.09
CA GLN A 448 9.76 12.22 7.68
C GLN A 448 10.06 13.10 8.89
N TRP A 449 9.11 13.22 9.83
CA TRP A 449 9.34 13.91 11.09
C TRP A 449 10.51 13.29 11.86
N GLU A 450 10.43 12.00 12.15
CA GLU A 450 11.42 11.31 12.99
C GLU A 450 12.82 11.26 12.38
N GLN A 451 12.91 10.96 11.07
CA GLN A 451 14.17 10.62 10.42
C GLN A 451 14.85 11.78 9.71
N LYS A 452 14.10 12.85 9.39
CA LYS A 452 14.62 14.00 8.65
C LYS A 452 14.42 15.31 9.41
N MET A 453 13.21 15.62 9.85
CA MET A 453 12.93 16.93 10.45
C MET A 453 13.73 17.18 11.73
N THR A 454 13.78 16.20 12.63
CA THR A 454 14.48 16.29 13.93
C THR A 454 15.99 16.50 13.81
N THR A 455 16.58 16.23 12.63
CA THR A 455 18.02 16.35 12.39
C THR A 455 18.32 17.44 11.36
N SER A 456 17.82 17.30 10.14
CA SER A 456 18.12 18.18 9.01
C SER A 456 17.53 19.58 9.16
N PHE A 457 16.47 19.74 9.95
CA PHE A 457 15.74 21.00 10.18
C PHE A 457 15.75 21.40 11.66
N ALA A 458 16.69 20.85 12.45
CA ALA A 458 16.76 21.09 13.88
C ALA A 458 16.95 22.58 14.24
N ALA A 459 17.68 23.33 13.42
CA ALA A 459 17.86 24.78 13.60
C ALA A 459 16.54 25.53 13.44
N ASP A 460 15.79 25.27 12.36
CA ASP A 460 14.48 25.88 12.12
C ASP A 460 13.43 25.49 13.18
N ILE A 461 13.54 24.29 13.75
CA ILE A 461 12.73 23.88 14.92
C ILE A 461 13.13 24.67 16.18
N ALA A 462 14.43 24.79 16.45
CA ALA A 462 14.93 25.52 17.62
C ALA A 462 14.57 27.02 17.56
N ASP A 463 14.63 27.61 16.36
CA ASP A 463 14.22 28.99 16.08
C ASP A 463 12.69 29.17 16.02
N ARG A 464 11.92 28.11 16.26
CA ARG A 464 10.45 28.07 16.20
C ARG A 464 9.86 28.46 14.84
N LYS A 465 10.63 28.40 13.76
CA LYS A 465 10.10 28.53 12.39
C LYS A 465 9.25 27.32 12.00
N LEU A 466 9.55 26.16 12.58
CA LEU A 466 8.76 24.93 12.49
C LEU A 466 8.42 24.47 13.92
N VAL A 467 7.15 24.54 14.32
CA VAL A 467 6.72 24.15 15.67
C VAL A 467 5.90 22.87 15.63
N LEU A 468 6.33 21.82 16.33
CA LEU A 468 5.58 20.57 16.42
C LEU A 468 4.23 20.78 17.10
N LEU A 469 3.16 20.37 16.42
CA LEU A 469 1.79 20.35 16.97
C LEU A 469 1.35 18.94 17.40
N GLY A 470 2.10 17.90 17.00
CA GLY A 470 1.81 16.51 17.30
C GLY A 470 1.04 15.80 16.19
N HIS A 471 0.31 14.74 16.53
CA HIS A 471 -0.49 13.99 15.57
C HIS A 471 -1.87 14.61 15.35
N GLY A 472 -2.36 14.57 14.12
CA GLY A 472 -3.75 14.92 13.80
C GLY A 472 -4.74 13.90 14.36
N GLU A 473 -6.04 14.22 14.33
CA GLU A 473 -7.09 13.36 14.88
C GLU A 473 -7.53 12.25 13.92
N ASP A 474 -7.56 12.56 12.62
CA ASP A 474 -7.99 11.65 11.55
C ASP A 474 -7.01 10.49 11.33
N LEU A 475 -7.58 9.32 11.06
CA LEU A 475 -6.86 8.15 10.61
C LEU A 475 -6.72 8.16 9.10
N TYR A 476 -5.52 7.86 8.63
CA TYR A 476 -5.16 7.78 7.24
C TYR A 476 -4.61 6.40 6.89
N ARG A 477 -4.85 5.94 5.66
CA ARG A 477 -4.18 4.76 5.08
C ARG A 477 -3.20 5.20 4.01
N SER A 478 -1.97 4.69 4.11
CA SER A 478 -0.98 4.87 3.04
C SER A 478 -1.46 4.13 1.78
N GLN A 479 -1.40 4.82 0.65
CA GLN A 479 -1.68 4.24 -0.67
C GLN A 479 -0.39 3.62 -1.25
N GLN A 480 -0.47 2.92 -2.39
CA GLN A 480 0.66 2.24 -3.03
C GLN A 480 1.90 3.14 -3.23
N SER A 481 1.70 4.47 -3.37
CA SER A 481 2.78 5.47 -3.48
C SER A 481 3.61 5.65 -2.20
N LEU A 482 3.23 5.02 -1.08
CA LEU A 482 3.71 5.16 0.29
C LEU A 482 3.40 6.53 0.94
N ARG A 483 3.47 7.61 0.16
CA ARG A 483 3.46 9.00 0.64
C ARG A 483 2.13 9.72 0.46
N THR A 484 1.20 9.12 -0.27
CA THR A 484 -0.17 9.59 -0.42
C THR A 484 -1.05 8.87 0.60
N PHE A 485 -1.87 9.63 1.31
CA PHE A 485 -2.68 9.16 2.42
C PHE A 485 -4.16 9.41 2.13
N PHE A 486 -4.95 8.34 2.08
CA PHE A 486 -6.41 8.42 2.03
C PHE A 486 -6.96 8.69 3.43
N ASN A 487 -7.88 9.65 3.58
CA ASN A 487 -8.50 9.92 4.87
C ASN A 487 -9.58 8.87 5.16
N TYR A 488 -9.26 7.92 6.03
CA TYR A 488 -10.17 6.83 6.37
C TYR A 488 -11.27 7.27 7.35
N SER A 489 -10.98 8.26 8.20
CA SER A 489 -11.96 8.83 9.13
C SER A 489 -13.04 9.65 8.42
N ARG A 490 -12.65 10.37 7.37
CA ARG A 490 -13.52 11.26 6.58
C ARG A 490 -13.25 11.07 5.09
N PRO A 491 -13.83 10.02 4.48
CA PRO A 491 -13.55 9.62 3.10
C PRO A 491 -13.77 10.72 2.06
N GLU A 492 -14.68 11.65 2.32
CA GLU A 492 -15.03 12.76 1.44
C GLU A 492 -13.98 13.87 1.40
N VAL A 493 -13.09 13.96 2.40
CA VAL A 493 -12.06 15.00 2.40
C VAL A 493 -10.86 14.59 1.54
N PRO A 494 -10.11 15.56 0.98
CA PRO A 494 -8.97 15.27 0.11
C PRO A 494 -7.94 14.32 0.72
N TYR A 495 -7.31 13.51 -0.12
CA TYR A 495 -6.05 12.83 0.19
C TYR A 495 -4.99 13.86 0.60
N VAL A 496 -4.02 13.42 1.39
CA VAL A 496 -2.81 14.20 1.68
C VAL A 496 -1.60 13.48 1.09
N LYS A 497 -0.87 14.12 0.17
CA LYS A 497 0.43 13.63 -0.32
C LYS A 497 1.52 14.43 0.39
N THR A 498 2.45 13.73 1.02
CA THR A 498 3.50 14.33 1.86
C THR A 498 4.87 14.09 1.25
N ALA A 499 5.83 14.97 1.52
CA ALA A 499 7.23 14.66 1.28
C ALA A 499 7.68 13.52 2.21
N VAL A 500 8.35 12.50 1.65
CA VAL A 500 9.00 11.46 2.43
C VAL A 500 10.33 11.09 1.75
N ALA A 501 11.45 11.35 2.42
CA ALA A 501 12.78 11.12 1.85
C ALA A 501 13.22 9.65 1.88
N VAL A 502 12.30 8.75 1.55
CA VAL A 502 12.51 7.30 1.39
C VAL A 502 12.84 7.01 -0.07
N ARG A 503 13.84 6.14 -0.30
CA ARG A 503 14.23 5.69 -1.64
C ARG A 503 13.34 4.54 -2.08
N ASN A 504 12.71 4.66 -3.25
CA ASN A 504 11.96 3.55 -3.84
C ASN A 504 11.95 3.64 -5.37
N MET A 505 12.32 2.55 -6.05
CA MET A 505 12.41 2.46 -7.52
C MET A 505 13.27 3.56 -8.13
N GLY A 506 14.50 3.78 -7.62
CA GLY A 506 15.40 4.78 -8.22
C GLY A 506 15.08 6.25 -7.94
N PHE A 507 14.09 6.53 -7.07
CA PHE A 507 13.69 7.89 -6.70
C PHE A 507 13.63 8.08 -5.19
N THR A 508 14.09 9.24 -4.72
CA THR A 508 13.73 9.74 -3.38
C THR A 508 12.35 10.38 -3.46
N ARG A 509 11.41 9.95 -2.61
CA ARG A 509 9.99 10.32 -2.68
C ARG A 509 9.68 11.72 -2.08
N GLY A 510 10.46 12.72 -2.45
CA GLY A 510 10.28 14.13 -2.06
C GLY A 510 9.29 14.91 -2.95
N LEU A 511 8.81 16.06 -2.48
CA LEU A 511 7.92 16.97 -3.22
C LEU A 511 8.65 18.30 -3.47
N SER A 512 8.79 18.70 -4.74
CA SER A 512 9.52 19.90 -5.13
C SER A 512 8.66 21.15 -4.97
N ASP A 513 9.16 22.17 -4.26
CA ASP A 513 8.52 23.47 -4.09
C ASP A 513 8.19 24.12 -5.45
N THR A 514 9.15 24.16 -6.37
CA THR A 514 8.96 24.70 -7.73
C THR A 514 7.85 24.02 -8.53
N TYR A 515 7.62 22.71 -8.33
CA TYR A 515 6.49 22.01 -8.94
C TYR A 515 5.19 22.37 -8.21
N MET A 516 5.24 22.43 -6.87
CA MET A 516 4.08 22.73 -6.02
C MET A 516 3.49 24.11 -6.32
N ASP A 517 4.31 25.09 -6.72
CA ASP A 517 3.87 26.45 -7.07
C ASP A 517 2.90 26.49 -8.24
N THR A 518 2.99 25.54 -9.16
CA THR A 518 2.21 25.52 -10.41
C THR A 518 1.26 24.33 -10.49
N THR A 519 1.36 23.37 -9.57
CA THR A 519 0.54 22.16 -9.56
C THR A 519 -0.97 22.44 -9.62
N PRO A 520 -1.57 23.31 -8.77
CA PRO A 520 -3.01 23.59 -8.88
C PRO A 520 -3.40 24.22 -10.22
N ALA A 521 -2.58 25.11 -10.78
CA ALA A 521 -2.83 25.73 -12.07
C ALA A 521 -2.75 24.73 -13.24
N VAL A 522 -1.82 23.76 -13.18
CA VAL A 522 -1.75 22.65 -14.15
C VAL A 522 -3.03 21.80 -14.09
N ASN A 523 -3.51 21.49 -12.89
CA ASN A 523 -4.72 20.70 -12.70
C ASN A 523 -5.96 21.44 -13.24
N ASP A 524 -6.10 22.73 -12.93
CA ASP A 524 -7.19 23.58 -13.45
C ASP A 524 -7.15 23.64 -14.98
N TRP A 525 -5.98 23.88 -15.58
CA TRP A 525 -5.82 23.94 -17.04
C TRP A 525 -6.16 22.60 -17.70
N LEU A 526 -5.69 21.48 -17.15
CA LEU A 526 -5.96 20.15 -17.70
C LEU A 526 -7.45 19.82 -17.70
N ILE A 527 -8.14 20.14 -16.60
CA ILE A 527 -9.58 19.95 -16.48
C ILE A 527 -10.30 20.83 -17.51
N GLU A 528 -9.90 22.10 -17.65
CA GLU A 528 -10.43 23.01 -18.69
C GLU A 528 -10.25 22.45 -20.12
N GLN A 529 -9.20 21.65 -20.38
CA GLN A 529 -8.95 21.05 -21.71
C GLN A 529 -9.81 19.81 -22.00
N LEU A 530 -10.19 19.05 -20.97
CA LEU A 530 -10.67 17.66 -21.13
C LEU A 530 -12.07 17.41 -20.55
N GLU A 531 -12.52 18.14 -19.54
CA GLU A 531 -13.77 17.82 -18.83
C GLU A 531 -15.01 17.96 -19.71
N GLU A 532 -15.04 18.95 -20.61
CA GLU A 532 -16.13 19.15 -21.58
C GLU A 532 -15.92 18.37 -22.89
N ASP A 533 -14.80 17.66 -23.05
CA ASP A 533 -14.52 16.88 -24.24
C ASP A 533 -15.43 15.63 -24.28
N PRO A 534 -16.18 15.37 -25.36
CA PRO A 534 -17.11 14.23 -25.43
C PRO A 534 -16.44 12.88 -25.18
N GLU A 535 -15.18 12.69 -25.61
CA GLU A 535 -14.47 11.43 -25.39
C GLU A 535 -14.19 11.16 -23.91
N PHE A 536 -14.14 12.20 -23.07
CA PHE A 536 -13.94 12.07 -21.63
C PHE A 536 -15.27 12.01 -20.90
N SER A 537 -16.15 12.98 -21.15
CA SER A 537 -17.43 13.12 -20.45
C SER A 537 -18.40 11.97 -20.72
N GLU A 538 -18.45 11.43 -21.93
CA GLU A 538 -19.36 10.32 -22.29
C GLU A 538 -18.79 8.93 -21.93
N ASN A 539 -17.47 8.78 -21.79
CA ASN A 539 -16.81 7.53 -21.40
C ASN A 539 -16.51 7.40 -19.90
N GLY A 540 -17.10 8.27 -19.07
CA GLY A 540 -17.01 8.18 -17.62
C GLY A 540 -15.62 8.48 -17.06
N ILE A 541 -14.83 9.28 -17.78
CA ILE A 541 -13.47 9.67 -17.39
C ILE A 541 -13.56 10.87 -16.44
N GLY A 542 -12.92 10.75 -15.28
CA GLY A 542 -12.83 11.81 -14.30
C GLY A 542 -11.39 12.07 -13.85
N PHE A 543 -11.22 13.14 -13.08
CA PHE A 543 -9.93 13.60 -12.60
C PHE A 543 -9.99 13.87 -11.09
N LEU A 544 -8.92 13.52 -10.37
CA LEU A 544 -8.75 13.87 -8.97
C LEU A 544 -7.71 14.99 -8.85
N PRO A 545 -8.12 16.27 -8.93
CA PRO A 545 -7.20 17.38 -8.94
C PRO A 545 -6.45 17.56 -7.63
N GLU A 546 -5.22 18.02 -7.74
CA GLU A 546 -4.38 18.50 -6.64
C GLU A 546 -4.71 19.97 -6.38
N ILE A 547 -5.62 20.18 -5.44
CA ILE A 547 -6.35 21.45 -5.29
C ILE A 547 -5.59 22.51 -4.47
N ILE A 548 -4.72 22.07 -3.56
CA ILE A 548 -3.93 22.93 -2.68
C ILE A 548 -2.56 22.31 -2.47
N THR A 549 -1.52 23.14 -2.49
CA THR A 549 -0.15 22.78 -2.13
C THR A 549 0.35 23.67 -1.00
N ILE A 550 1.29 23.15 -0.22
CA ILE A 550 2.03 23.90 0.80
C ILE A 550 3.50 23.50 0.74
N ALA A 551 4.40 24.48 0.78
CA ALA A 551 5.84 24.26 0.82
C ALA A 551 6.51 25.25 1.78
N TYR A 552 7.35 24.74 2.67
CA TYR A 552 8.23 25.54 3.52
C TYR A 552 9.63 25.59 2.92
N THR A 553 10.15 26.81 2.71
CA THR A 553 11.44 27.08 2.05
C THR A 553 12.36 27.98 2.90
N GLY A 554 12.06 28.13 4.19
CA GLY A 554 12.82 28.98 5.12
C GLY A 554 14.12 28.37 5.63
N ASP A 555 14.40 27.11 5.30
CA ASP A 555 15.56 26.36 5.76
C ASP A 555 16.86 26.75 5.05
N VAL A 556 17.97 26.25 5.60
CA VAL A 556 19.31 26.50 5.05
C VAL A 556 19.51 25.95 3.64
N TYR A 557 18.83 24.87 3.25
CA TYR A 557 19.04 24.23 1.95
C TYR A 557 18.51 25.13 0.84
N HIS A 558 17.27 25.63 0.97
CA HIS A 558 16.69 26.59 0.03
C HIS A 558 17.48 27.91 0.01
N GLN A 559 17.93 28.42 1.16
CA GLN A 559 18.77 29.63 1.24
C GLN A 559 20.14 29.50 0.54
N THR A 560 20.57 28.27 0.25
CA THR A 560 21.84 28.00 -0.45
C THR A 560 21.66 27.61 -1.91
N ALA A 561 20.44 27.35 -2.38
CA ALA A 561 20.17 26.89 -3.74
C ALA A 561 20.72 27.87 -4.79
N ASP A 562 20.44 29.16 -4.65
CA ASP A 562 20.90 30.20 -5.59
C ASP A 562 22.41 30.50 -5.51
N LYS A 563 23.11 29.94 -4.51
CA LYS A 563 24.56 30.17 -4.32
C LYS A 563 25.41 29.19 -5.12
N ILE A 564 24.80 28.14 -5.68
CA ILE A 564 25.48 27.07 -6.41
C ILE A 564 24.80 26.96 -7.78
N ALA A 565 25.56 27.16 -8.85
CA ALA A 565 25.05 26.96 -10.21
C ALA A 565 24.68 25.48 -10.44
N ASP A 566 23.60 25.24 -11.18
CA ASP A 566 23.12 23.90 -11.57
C ASP A 566 22.82 22.96 -10.38
N PHE A 567 22.22 23.51 -9.32
CA PHE A 567 21.96 22.78 -8.08
C PHE A 567 20.55 22.16 -8.05
N ASP A 568 20.45 20.84 -8.30
CA ASP A 568 19.27 20.02 -7.95
C ASP A 568 19.61 19.12 -6.75
N SER A 569 18.83 19.21 -5.69
CA SER A 569 19.08 18.47 -4.45
C SER A 569 17.79 17.89 -3.88
N PRO A 570 17.79 16.61 -3.44
CA PRO A 570 16.64 16.00 -2.78
C PRO A 570 16.31 16.67 -1.43
N TYR A 571 17.21 17.49 -0.86
CA TYR A 571 16.95 18.25 0.37
C TYR A 571 15.93 19.37 0.17
N LEU A 572 15.85 19.95 -1.03
CA LEU A 572 14.83 20.95 -1.39
C LEU A 572 13.41 20.35 -1.45
N LYS A 573 13.30 19.02 -1.37
CA LYS A 573 12.06 18.28 -1.61
C LYS A 573 11.49 17.65 -0.33
N MET A 574 11.90 18.13 0.84
CA MET A 574 11.64 17.49 2.15
C MET A 574 10.50 18.10 2.96
N THR A 575 10.01 19.30 2.61
CA THR A 575 9.16 20.16 3.45
C THR A 575 7.92 20.67 2.73
N ALA A 576 7.30 19.81 1.93
CA ALA A 576 6.08 20.12 1.19
C ALA A 576 5.00 19.05 1.35
N ALA A 577 3.76 19.45 1.09
CA ALA A 577 2.60 18.57 1.01
C ALA A 577 1.58 19.12 0.00
N LEU A 578 0.66 18.26 -0.44
CA LEU A 578 -0.48 18.68 -1.26
C LEU A 578 -1.74 17.92 -0.87
N TRP A 579 -2.88 18.51 -1.21
CA TRP A 579 -4.20 17.92 -1.06
C TRP A 579 -4.79 17.60 -2.41
N ARG A 580 -5.23 16.35 -2.58
CA ARG A 580 -5.87 15.85 -3.80
C ARG A 580 -7.31 15.48 -3.54
N ARG A 581 -8.23 15.91 -4.38
CA ARG A 581 -9.66 15.58 -4.26
C ARG A 581 -9.87 14.06 -4.07
N SER A 582 -10.78 13.70 -3.16
CA SER A 582 -11.18 12.32 -2.95
C SER A 582 -12.18 11.86 -4.01
N PRO A 583 -12.18 10.60 -4.47
CA PRO A 583 -13.26 10.08 -5.30
C PRO A 583 -14.61 10.03 -4.57
N PHE A 584 -14.62 10.10 -3.23
CA PHE A 584 -15.83 10.20 -2.41
C PHE A 584 -16.23 11.65 -2.11
N ASP A 585 -15.50 12.64 -2.62
CA ASP A 585 -15.93 14.04 -2.55
C ASP A 585 -17.26 14.19 -3.32
N PRO A 586 -18.33 14.75 -2.72
CA PRO A 586 -19.60 15.01 -3.42
C PRO A 586 -19.47 15.88 -4.68
N GLN A 587 -18.38 16.64 -4.83
CA GLN A 587 -18.06 17.44 -6.01
C GLN A 587 -17.22 16.68 -7.04
N CYS A 588 -16.80 15.45 -6.76
CA CYS A 588 -16.08 14.64 -7.72
C CYS A 588 -16.97 14.29 -8.92
N GLN A 589 -16.49 14.57 -10.13
CA GLN A 589 -17.19 14.25 -11.37
C GLN A 589 -16.36 13.29 -12.23
N PRO A 590 -16.99 12.23 -12.78
CA PRO A 590 -18.37 11.83 -12.50
C PRO A 590 -18.48 11.27 -11.07
N ALA A 591 -19.63 11.40 -10.40
CA ALA A 591 -19.81 10.90 -9.03
C ALA A 591 -19.86 9.36 -8.96
N VAL A 592 -19.45 8.79 -7.83
CA VAL A 592 -19.62 7.34 -7.55
C VAL A 592 -21.09 7.07 -7.24
N GLY A 593 -21.77 6.36 -8.13
CA GLY A 593 -23.18 6.01 -8.01
C GLY A 593 -23.43 4.87 -7.02
N GLU A 594 -24.70 4.68 -6.65
CA GLU A 594 -25.13 3.54 -5.82
C GLU A 594 -24.80 2.21 -6.52
N GLY A 595 -24.21 1.27 -5.78
CA GLY A 595 -23.77 -0.02 -6.33
C GLY A 595 -22.48 0.01 -7.16
N GLN A 596 -21.92 1.20 -7.43
CA GLN A 596 -20.61 1.33 -8.07
C GLN A 596 -19.50 1.07 -7.05
N THR A 597 -18.40 0.49 -7.53
CA THR A 597 -17.23 0.17 -6.71
C THR A 597 -15.99 0.83 -7.27
N LEU A 598 -15.01 1.08 -6.40
CA LEU A 598 -13.72 1.63 -6.78
C LEU A 598 -12.62 0.60 -6.58
N SER A 599 -11.65 0.61 -7.47
CA SER A 599 -10.45 -0.20 -7.37
C SER A 599 -9.27 0.60 -7.92
N THR A 600 -8.09 0.47 -7.32
CA THR A 600 -6.87 0.78 -8.08
C THR A 600 -6.84 -0.06 -9.36
N MET A 601 -6.38 0.50 -10.47
CA MET A 601 -6.21 -0.28 -11.70
C MET A 601 -5.13 -1.36 -11.54
N ALA A 602 -4.25 -1.28 -10.54
CA ALA A 602 -3.26 -2.33 -10.25
C ALA A 602 -3.90 -3.70 -9.97
N ALA A 603 -5.16 -3.71 -9.54
CA ALA A 603 -5.93 -4.93 -9.32
C ALA A 603 -6.14 -5.74 -10.62
N ILE A 604 -6.09 -5.13 -11.81
CA ILE A 604 -6.21 -5.89 -13.07
C ILE A 604 -5.01 -6.84 -13.28
N LEU A 605 -3.89 -6.58 -12.61
CA LEU A 605 -2.67 -7.37 -12.66
C LEU A 605 -2.50 -8.28 -11.42
N HIS A 606 -3.50 -8.32 -10.54
CA HIS A 606 -3.41 -9.03 -9.26
C HIS A 606 -3.88 -10.47 -9.38
N ARG A 607 -3.12 -11.36 -8.71
CA ARG A 607 -3.51 -12.73 -8.39
C ARG A 607 -3.34 -12.94 -6.90
N ASP A 608 -4.31 -13.62 -6.29
CA ASP A 608 -4.21 -14.00 -4.88
C ASP A 608 -3.18 -15.12 -4.66
N VAL A 609 -3.00 -15.53 -3.40
CA VAL A 609 -2.03 -16.58 -3.02
C VAL A 609 -2.37 -17.96 -3.59
N HIS A 610 -3.61 -18.16 -4.06
CA HIS A 610 -4.08 -19.38 -4.72
C HIS A 610 -4.00 -19.29 -6.25
N GLY A 611 -3.59 -18.14 -6.78
CA GLY A 611 -3.45 -17.89 -8.21
C GLY A 611 -4.72 -17.42 -8.91
N ASN A 612 -5.81 -17.15 -8.19
CA ASN A 612 -7.04 -16.59 -8.78
C ASN A 612 -6.84 -15.11 -9.08
N SER A 613 -7.27 -14.64 -10.24
CA SER A 613 -7.16 -13.24 -10.62
C SER A 613 -8.40 -12.44 -10.23
N ILE A 614 -8.21 -11.18 -9.84
CA ILE A 614 -9.34 -10.25 -9.59
C ILE A 614 -10.14 -10.03 -10.88
N VAL A 615 -9.47 -9.96 -12.04
CA VAL A 615 -10.13 -9.85 -13.35
C VAL A 615 -11.08 -11.04 -13.60
N GLY A 616 -10.64 -12.26 -13.30
CA GLY A 616 -11.49 -13.44 -13.44
C GLY A 616 -12.74 -13.39 -12.55
N GLU A 617 -12.58 -12.93 -11.31
CA GLU A 617 -13.71 -12.77 -10.38
C GLU A 617 -14.67 -11.66 -10.83
N TRP A 618 -14.18 -10.52 -11.32
CA TRP A 618 -15.02 -9.46 -11.89
C TRP A 618 -15.78 -9.91 -13.14
N ILE A 619 -15.14 -10.65 -14.05
CA ILE A 619 -15.79 -11.23 -15.22
C ILE A 619 -16.89 -12.21 -14.79
N SER A 620 -16.59 -13.09 -13.84
CA SER A 620 -17.56 -14.05 -13.30
C SER A 620 -18.73 -13.35 -12.60
N GLN A 621 -18.48 -12.27 -11.88
CA GLN A 621 -19.50 -11.46 -11.21
C GLN A 621 -20.42 -10.75 -12.21
N ALA A 622 -19.83 -10.20 -13.27
CA ALA A 622 -20.54 -9.53 -14.34
C ALA A 622 -21.39 -10.49 -15.20
N GLY A 623 -21.03 -11.78 -15.24
CA GLY A 623 -21.72 -12.77 -16.07
C GLY A 623 -21.55 -12.49 -17.57
N VAL A 624 -20.40 -11.93 -17.97
CA VAL A 624 -20.08 -11.58 -19.36
C VAL A 624 -18.91 -12.41 -19.88
N GLU A 625 -18.80 -12.50 -21.20
CA GLU A 625 -17.61 -13.07 -21.84
C GLU A 625 -16.38 -12.19 -21.59
N PRO A 626 -15.17 -12.77 -21.41
CA PRO A 626 -13.93 -12.02 -21.16
C PRO A 626 -13.64 -10.92 -22.18
N VAL A 627 -14.00 -11.11 -23.45
CA VAL A 627 -13.84 -10.10 -24.52
C VAL A 627 -14.65 -8.84 -24.27
N HIS A 628 -15.87 -8.94 -23.74
CA HIS A 628 -16.72 -7.78 -23.46
C HIS A 628 -16.21 -6.99 -22.25
N TRP A 629 -15.65 -7.68 -21.26
CA TRP A 629 -15.00 -7.01 -20.13
C TRP A 629 -13.75 -6.26 -20.58
N LEU A 630 -12.93 -6.87 -21.44
CA LEU A 630 -11.75 -6.22 -22.02
C LEU A 630 -12.13 -5.00 -22.87
N ASP A 631 -13.17 -5.10 -23.70
CA ASP A 631 -13.67 -3.97 -24.49
C ASP A 631 -14.09 -2.79 -23.59
N ALA A 632 -14.77 -3.09 -22.47
CA ALA A 632 -15.17 -2.08 -21.49
C ALA A 632 -13.94 -1.41 -20.86
N LEU A 633 -12.91 -2.17 -20.48
CA LEU A 633 -11.65 -1.62 -19.97
C LEU A 633 -10.96 -0.73 -21.02
N LEU A 634 -10.80 -1.21 -22.26
CA LEU A 634 -10.11 -0.47 -23.33
C LEU A 634 -10.82 0.84 -23.67
N ARG A 635 -12.16 0.85 -23.64
CA ARG A 635 -12.98 2.05 -23.85
C ARG A 635 -12.73 3.13 -22.80
N VAL A 636 -12.54 2.75 -21.54
CA VAL A 636 -12.37 3.71 -20.44
C VAL A 636 -10.90 4.00 -20.11
N TYR A 637 -9.96 3.27 -20.72
CA TYR A 637 -8.52 3.40 -20.46
C TYR A 637 -7.72 3.75 -21.71
N LEU A 638 -7.65 2.87 -22.72
CA LEU A 638 -6.80 3.08 -23.90
C LEU A 638 -7.33 4.21 -24.80
N ARG A 639 -8.62 4.16 -25.13
CA ARG A 639 -9.28 5.10 -26.06
C ARG A 639 -9.10 6.57 -25.64
N PRO A 640 -9.42 7.00 -24.40
CA PRO A 640 -9.26 8.40 -24.01
C PRO A 640 -7.79 8.86 -23.97
N LEU A 641 -6.84 7.97 -23.67
CA LEU A 641 -5.41 8.30 -23.71
C LEU A 641 -4.92 8.53 -25.14
N VAL A 642 -5.37 7.70 -26.09
CA VAL A 642 -5.08 7.89 -27.52
C VAL A 642 -5.71 9.20 -28.02
N HIS A 643 -6.93 9.50 -27.58
CA HIS A 643 -7.58 10.77 -27.90
C HIS A 643 -6.78 11.96 -27.37
N ALA A 644 -6.43 11.98 -26.08
CA ALA A 644 -5.64 13.04 -25.45
C ALA A 644 -4.35 13.33 -26.20
N LEU A 645 -3.62 12.28 -26.56
CA LEU A 645 -2.36 12.39 -27.29
C LEU A 645 -2.58 13.01 -28.67
N ILE A 646 -3.53 12.51 -29.45
CA ILE A 646 -3.66 12.91 -30.85
C ILE A 646 -4.39 14.25 -31.01
N SER A 647 -5.45 14.49 -30.23
CA SER A 647 -6.29 15.68 -30.38
C SER A 647 -5.74 16.89 -29.62
N LYS A 648 -5.10 16.67 -28.46
CA LYS A 648 -4.59 17.74 -27.59
C LYS A 648 -3.07 17.73 -27.42
N GLY A 649 -2.37 16.66 -27.81
CA GLY A 649 -0.95 16.50 -27.49
C GLY A 649 -0.68 16.30 -26.00
N ILE A 650 -1.69 15.88 -25.23
CA ILE A 650 -1.61 15.69 -23.77
C ILE A 650 -1.29 14.22 -23.50
N VAL A 651 -0.32 13.98 -22.64
CA VAL A 651 0.04 12.64 -22.14
C VAL A 651 0.00 12.62 -20.63
N PHE A 652 -0.33 11.45 -20.10
CA PHE A 652 -0.36 11.16 -18.67
C PHE A 652 0.79 10.22 -18.34
N MET A 653 0.95 9.88 -17.07
CA MET A 653 1.65 8.68 -16.61
C MET A 653 0.61 7.60 -16.24
N PRO A 654 0.00 6.90 -17.23
CA PRO A 654 -1.20 6.08 -17.03
C PRO A 654 -0.91 4.69 -16.46
N HIS A 655 0.16 4.53 -15.70
CA HIS A 655 0.46 3.25 -15.06
C HIS A 655 -0.62 2.89 -14.02
N THR A 656 -0.72 1.61 -13.70
CA THR A 656 -1.85 1.05 -12.93
C THR A 656 -2.09 1.69 -11.56
N GLU A 657 -1.06 2.22 -10.90
CA GLU A 657 -1.23 2.94 -9.65
C GLU A 657 -1.94 4.30 -9.81
N ASN A 658 -1.81 5.00 -10.96
CA ASN A 658 -2.32 6.36 -11.18
C ASN A 658 -3.74 6.41 -11.74
N VAL A 659 -4.39 5.26 -11.84
CA VAL A 659 -5.75 5.12 -12.35
C VAL A 659 -6.58 4.40 -11.33
N ILE A 660 -7.74 4.97 -10.98
CA ILE A 660 -8.75 4.33 -10.14
C ILE A 660 -9.89 3.91 -11.08
N LEU A 661 -10.15 2.61 -11.18
CA LEU A 661 -11.28 2.07 -11.91
C LEU A 661 -12.58 2.30 -11.14
N ARG A 662 -13.62 2.69 -11.88
CA ARG A 662 -15.01 2.63 -11.43
C ARG A 662 -15.66 1.44 -12.09
N LEU A 663 -16.26 0.57 -11.28
CA LEU A 663 -16.91 -0.64 -11.76
C LEU A 663 -18.38 -0.65 -11.35
N GLU A 664 -19.22 -1.13 -12.26
CA GLU A 664 -20.62 -1.46 -12.00
C GLU A 664 -20.79 -2.96 -12.22
N HIS A 665 -21.16 -3.70 -11.17
CA HIS A 665 -21.28 -5.16 -11.20
C HIS A 665 -20.04 -5.89 -11.77
N GLY A 666 -18.83 -5.38 -11.48
CA GLY A 666 -17.57 -5.94 -11.98
C GLY A 666 -17.15 -5.46 -13.37
N ILE A 667 -17.99 -4.70 -14.09
CA ILE A 667 -17.66 -4.16 -15.41
C ILE A 667 -17.04 -2.76 -15.28
N PRO A 668 -15.90 -2.45 -15.92
CA PRO A 668 -15.35 -1.10 -15.97
C PRO A 668 -16.30 -0.14 -16.69
N ILE A 669 -16.72 0.92 -16.00
CA ILE A 669 -17.63 1.95 -16.55
C ILE A 669 -16.98 3.33 -16.67
N GLY A 670 -15.79 3.50 -16.08
CA GLY A 670 -15.07 4.76 -16.10
C GLY A 670 -13.81 4.68 -15.25
N VAL A 671 -13.02 5.75 -15.25
CA VAL A 671 -11.80 5.86 -14.46
C VAL A 671 -11.66 7.23 -13.84
N TYR A 672 -10.87 7.32 -12.77
CA TYR A 672 -10.28 8.58 -12.32
C TYR A 672 -8.77 8.57 -12.54
N HIS A 673 -8.25 9.62 -13.18
CA HIS A 673 -6.82 9.90 -13.23
C HIS A 673 -6.37 10.72 -12.00
N LYS A 674 -5.21 10.37 -11.45
CA LYS A 674 -4.55 11.08 -10.35
C LYS A 674 -3.06 11.31 -10.63
N ASP A 675 -2.40 12.05 -9.72
CA ASP A 675 -0.99 12.47 -9.86
C ASP A 675 -0.76 13.34 -11.11
N LEU A 676 -1.63 14.34 -11.28
CA LEU A 676 -1.71 15.13 -12.52
C LEU A 676 -0.60 16.20 -12.61
N GLY A 677 -0.36 16.96 -11.55
CA GLY A 677 0.53 18.14 -11.61
C GLY A 677 2.01 17.81 -11.77
N GLU A 678 2.46 16.63 -11.33
CA GLU A 678 3.86 16.18 -11.48
C GLU A 678 4.08 15.41 -12.80
N GLU A 679 3.07 14.69 -13.30
CA GLU A 679 3.27 13.66 -14.33
C GLU A 679 2.63 13.98 -15.69
N VAL A 680 1.65 14.91 -15.76
CA VAL A 680 1.05 15.29 -17.04
C VAL A 680 2.02 16.15 -17.83
N ALA A 681 2.16 15.82 -19.11
CA ALA A 681 2.96 16.59 -20.05
C ALA A 681 2.19 16.88 -21.34
N VAL A 682 2.64 17.92 -22.02
CA VAL A 682 2.17 18.29 -23.36
C VAL A 682 3.33 18.11 -24.32
N VAL A 683 3.18 17.16 -25.24
CA VAL A 683 4.23 16.71 -26.14
C VAL A 683 4.10 17.27 -27.56
N SER A 684 2.96 17.89 -27.86
CA SER A 684 2.75 18.58 -29.14
C SER A 684 3.45 19.94 -29.13
N PRO A 685 4.30 20.24 -30.13
CA PRO A 685 4.98 21.53 -30.23
C PRO A 685 4.04 22.69 -30.56
N ARG A 686 2.77 22.41 -30.93
CA ARG A 686 1.77 23.41 -31.33
C ARG A 686 0.78 23.77 -30.22
N ALA A 687 0.84 23.11 -29.07
CA ALA A 687 -0.10 23.35 -28.01
C ALA A 687 0.10 24.74 -27.39
N ASP A 688 -0.99 25.49 -27.23
CA ASP A 688 -0.98 26.79 -26.57
C ASP A 688 -1.03 26.60 -25.04
N ILE A 689 0.15 26.60 -24.42
CA ILE A 689 0.31 26.37 -22.99
C ILE A 689 0.57 27.73 -22.32
N PRO A 690 -0.23 28.12 -21.29
CA PRO A 690 0.01 29.34 -20.54
C PRO A 690 1.43 29.41 -19.97
N GLN A 691 2.03 30.61 -20.02
CA GLN A 691 3.43 30.82 -19.63
C GLN A 691 3.73 30.36 -18.18
N GLU A 692 2.76 30.49 -17.27
CA GLU A 692 2.86 30.08 -15.87
C GLU A 692 3.10 28.56 -15.71
N ILE A 693 2.48 27.74 -16.56
CA ILE A 693 2.56 26.27 -16.47
C ILE A 693 3.42 25.66 -17.57
N ARG A 694 4.21 26.48 -18.27
CA ARG A 694 5.01 26.06 -19.44
C ARG A 694 5.97 24.91 -19.16
N ARG A 695 6.29 24.64 -17.90
CA ARG A 695 7.07 23.46 -17.46
C ARG A 695 6.49 22.11 -17.88
N ILE A 696 5.18 22.02 -18.14
CA ILE A 696 4.54 20.77 -18.58
C ILE A 696 4.81 20.45 -20.05
N HIS A 697 5.37 21.40 -20.81
CA HIS A 697 5.75 21.14 -22.20
C HIS A 697 7.01 20.26 -22.25
N ALA A 698 6.85 19.04 -22.76
CA ALA A 698 7.95 18.12 -22.98
C ALA A 698 8.29 18.10 -24.48
N SER A 699 9.47 18.62 -24.85
CA SER A 699 9.89 18.61 -26.26
C SER A 699 10.16 17.18 -26.73
N CYS A 700 9.43 16.77 -27.77
CA CYS A 700 9.61 15.50 -28.45
C CYS A 700 10.30 15.64 -29.81
N GLY A 701 10.84 16.81 -30.14
CA GLY A 701 11.35 17.15 -31.48
C GLY A 701 10.37 18.02 -32.28
N ASP A 702 10.65 18.18 -33.57
CA ASP A 702 9.79 18.90 -34.51
C ASP A 702 8.58 18.04 -34.94
N ASP A 703 7.60 18.63 -35.65
CA ASP A 703 6.47 17.88 -36.23
C ASP A 703 6.90 17.10 -37.49
N ASP A 704 7.73 16.10 -37.29
CA ASP A 704 8.19 15.16 -38.30
C ASP A 704 8.05 13.71 -37.84
N THR A 705 8.53 12.78 -38.65
CA THR A 705 8.40 11.34 -38.38
C THR A 705 9.07 10.91 -37.06
N GLU A 706 10.22 11.50 -36.70
CA GLU A 706 10.91 11.16 -35.46
C GLU A 706 10.20 11.76 -34.25
N GLY A 707 9.75 13.02 -34.37
CA GLY A 707 9.00 13.68 -33.32
C GLY A 707 7.66 12.99 -33.03
N TRP A 708 6.91 12.61 -34.05
CA TRP A 708 5.66 11.85 -33.88
C TRP A 708 5.90 10.47 -33.27
N ALA A 709 6.99 9.79 -33.64
CA ALA A 709 7.38 8.52 -33.03
C ALA A 709 7.73 8.69 -31.55
N GLN A 710 8.42 9.77 -31.16
CA GLN A 710 8.69 10.08 -29.75
C GLN A 710 7.41 10.40 -28.98
N GLN A 711 6.45 11.10 -29.57
CA GLN A 711 5.14 11.37 -28.94
C GLN A 711 4.35 10.07 -28.71
N ALA A 712 4.31 9.19 -29.72
CA ALA A 712 3.61 7.89 -29.67
C ALA A 712 4.18 6.94 -28.61
N LEU A 713 5.46 7.10 -28.22
CA LEU A 713 6.07 6.29 -27.17
C LEU A 713 5.37 6.39 -25.81
N SER A 714 4.64 7.49 -25.54
CA SER A 714 3.86 7.63 -24.30
C SER A 714 2.72 6.60 -24.23
N ILE A 715 2.19 6.16 -25.38
CA ILE A 715 1.21 5.06 -25.43
C ILE A 715 1.92 3.71 -25.59
N HIS A 716 2.93 3.62 -26.46
CA HIS A 716 3.63 2.36 -26.66
C HIS A 716 4.34 1.85 -25.40
N THR A 717 4.99 2.74 -24.65
CA THR A 717 5.75 2.39 -23.44
C THR A 717 4.82 2.29 -22.23
N ASP A 718 4.06 3.33 -21.91
CA ASP A 718 3.39 3.38 -20.60
C ASP A 718 2.06 2.62 -20.57
N VAL A 719 1.44 2.39 -21.75
CA VAL A 719 0.15 1.68 -21.87
C VAL A 719 0.34 0.29 -22.46
N VAL A 720 0.88 0.20 -23.68
CA VAL A 720 0.98 -1.09 -24.39
C VAL A 720 1.99 -2.00 -23.70
N ASP A 721 3.21 -1.52 -23.51
CA ASP A 721 4.30 -2.29 -22.91
C ASP A 721 4.21 -2.33 -21.37
N GLY A 722 3.84 -1.21 -20.74
CA GLY A 722 3.80 -1.06 -19.28
C GLY A 722 2.58 -1.64 -18.58
N VAL A 723 1.46 -1.85 -19.31
CA VAL A 723 0.20 -2.37 -18.72
C VAL A 723 -0.40 -3.50 -19.55
N LEU A 724 -0.72 -3.28 -20.83
CA LEU A 724 -1.45 -4.25 -21.63
C LEU A 724 -0.65 -5.53 -21.89
N ARG A 725 0.68 -5.44 -22.03
CA ARG A 725 1.59 -6.61 -22.08
C ARG A 725 1.38 -7.56 -20.90
N HIS A 726 1.34 -7.00 -19.69
CA HIS A 726 1.18 -7.76 -18.46
C HIS A 726 -0.25 -8.28 -18.29
N LEU A 727 -1.26 -7.49 -18.69
CA LEU A 727 -2.66 -7.93 -18.65
C LEU A 727 -2.92 -9.08 -19.63
N ALA A 728 -2.41 -8.98 -20.85
CA ALA A 728 -2.54 -10.01 -21.88
C ALA A 728 -1.94 -11.35 -21.40
N ALA A 729 -0.76 -11.29 -20.79
CA ALA A 729 -0.11 -12.46 -20.20
C ALA A 729 -0.90 -13.03 -19.01
N LEU A 730 -1.43 -12.17 -18.13
CA LEU A 730 -2.25 -12.61 -17.00
C LEU A 730 -3.53 -13.30 -17.46
N MET A 731 -4.25 -12.73 -18.43
CA MET A 731 -5.48 -13.31 -18.95
C MET A 731 -5.23 -14.65 -19.63
N GLU A 732 -4.08 -14.83 -20.27
CA GLU A 732 -3.68 -16.11 -20.85
C GLU A 732 -3.33 -17.15 -19.77
N VAL A 733 -2.55 -16.77 -18.74
CA VAL A 733 -2.18 -17.67 -17.63
C VAL A 733 -3.39 -18.10 -16.80
N CYS A 734 -4.39 -17.22 -16.68
CA CYS A 734 -5.62 -17.51 -15.97
C CYS A 734 -6.69 -18.18 -16.87
N GLU A 735 -6.34 -18.55 -18.10
CA GLU A 735 -7.24 -19.19 -19.08
C GLU A 735 -8.53 -18.37 -19.34
N LEU A 736 -8.44 -17.04 -19.23
CA LEU A 736 -9.54 -16.12 -19.47
C LEU A 736 -9.63 -15.71 -20.95
N LEU A 737 -8.48 -15.41 -21.58
CA LEU A 737 -8.44 -14.98 -22.97
C LEU A 737 -7.06 -15.23 -23.58
N GLU A 738 -7.04 -15.80 -24.79
CA GLU A 738 -5.79 -15.99 -25.54
C GLU A 738 -5.27 -14.66 -26.10
N GLN A 739 -3.95 -14.51 -26.20
CA GLN A 739 -3.34 -13.26 -26.65
C GLN A 739 -3.72 -12.80 -28.06
N PRO A 740 -3.85 -13.68 -29.08
CA PRO A 740 -4.31 -13.23 -30.40
C PRO A 740 -5.66 -12.52 -30.32
N THR A 741 -6.61 -13.05 -29.53
CA THR A 741 -7.92 -12.42 -29.33
C THR A 741 -7.80 -11.15 -28.51
N PHE A 742 -6.97 -11.12 -27.45
CA PHE A 742 -6.70 -9.91 -26.68
C PHE A 742 -6.26 -8.75 -27.57
N TRP A 743 -5.22 -8.95 -28.38
CA TRP A 743 -4.70 -7.91 -29.26
C TRP A 743 -5.68 -7.54 -30.38
N GLN A 744 -6.49 -8.50 -30.88
CA GLN A 744 -7.59 -8.21 -31.79
C GLN A 744 -8.61 -7.22 -31.18
N ARG A 745 -8.94 -7.35 -29.90
CA ARG A 745 -9.83 -6.39 -29.21
C ARG A 745 -9.18 -5.01 -29.06
N VAL A 746 -7.87 -4.97 -28.80
CA VAL A 746 -7.10 -3.72 -28.80
C VAL A 746 -7.17 -3.02 -30.16
N HIS A 747 -6.99 -3.75 -31.28
CA HIS A 747 -7.18 -3.17 -32.61
C HIS A 747 -8.61 -2.67 -32.82
N ALA A 748 -9.62 -3.48 -32.47
CA ALA A 748 -11.03 -3.10 -32.62
C ALA A 748 -11.37 -1.80 -31.87
N CYS A 749 -10.79 -1.59 -30.68
CA CYS A 749 -10.93 -0.34 -29.93
C CYS A 749 -10.35 0.86 -30.69
N LEU A 750 -9.15 0.73 -31.26
CA LEU A 750 -8.52 1.78 -32.06
C LEU A 750 -9.26 2.05 -33.38
N ASP A 751 -9.72 1.01 -34.07
CA ASP A 751 -10.44 1.13 -35.32
C ASP A 751 -11.81 1.81 -35.09
N SER A 752 -12.50 1.49 -33.99
CA SER A 752 -13.70 2.20 -33.56
C SER A 752 -13.41 3.67 -33.27
N TYR A 753 -12.33 3.98 -32.54
CA TYR A 753 -11.93 5.35 -32.29
C TYR A 753 -11.67 6.13 -33.60
N ALA A 754 -10.99 5.52 -34.57
CA ALA A 754 -10.72 6.13 -35.87
C ALA A 754 -12.00 6.35 -36.70
N SER A 755 -12.97 5.43 -36.61
CA SER A 755 -14.29 5.58 -37.24
C SER A 755 -15.06 6.75 -36.64
N ASP A 756 -14.98 6.94 -35.32
CA ASP A 756 -15.71 7.98 -34.61
C ASP A 756 -15.07 9.38 -34.77
N HIS A 757 -13.80 9.45 -35.18
CA HIS A 757 -13.04 10.70 -35.40
C HIS A 757 -12.48 10.82 -36.82
N PRO A 758 -13.32 11.23 -37.80
CA PRO A 758 -12.88 11.40 -39.18
C PRO A 758 -11.66 12.33 -39.28
N GLY A 759 -10.63 11.88 -40.00
CA GLY A 759 -9.38 12.63 -40.20
C GLY A 759 -8.26 12.29 -39.21
N VAL A 760 -8.53 11.54 -38.15
CA VAL A 760 -7.48 11.13 -37.20
C VAL A 760 -6.40 10.27 -37.87
N THR A 761 -6.78 9.48 -38.87
CA THR A 761 -5.86 8.62 -39.64
C THR A 761 -4.87 9.42 -40.49
N GLU A 762 -5.13 10.70 -40.75
CA GLU A 762 -4.20 11.58 -41.46
C GLU A 762 -3.07 12.08 -40.54
N SER A 763 -3.28 12.07 -39.22
CA SER A 763 -2.32 12.53 -38.22
C SER A 763 -1.00 11.74 -38.29
N GLY A 764 0.11 12.48 -38.23
CA GLY A 764 1.45 11.88 -38.14
C GLY A 764 1.65 11.05 -36.87
N VAL A 765 1.07 11.50 -35.74
CA VAL A 765 1.10 10.76 -34.47
C VAL A 765 0.29 9.47 -34.55
N TRP A 766 -0.87 9.47 -35.23
CA TRP A 766 -1.64 8.24 -35.47
C TRP A 766 -0.84 7.23 -36.29
N LYS A 767 -0.24 7.66 -37.40
CA LYS A 767 0.60 6.80 -38.25
C LYS A 767 1.79 6.25 -37.48
N ALA A 768 2.42 7.05 -36.63
CA ALA A 768 3.50 6.60 -35.75
C ALA A 768 3.00 5.60 -34.69
N LEU A 769 1.84 5.84 -34.08
CA LEU A 769 1.19 4.93 -33.13
C LEU A 769 0.90 3.56 -33.76
N ARG A 770 0.52 3.54 -35.04
CA ARG A 770 0.21 2.36 -35.85
C ARG A 770 1.39 1.81 -36.67
N ALA A 771 2.61 2.32 -36.44
CA ALA A 771 3.79 1.85 -37.17
C ALA A 771 4.09 0.35 -36.90
N PRO A 772 4.78 -0.38 -37.79
CA PRO A 772 5.05 -1.80 -37.60
C PRO A 772 5.86 -2.15 -36.34
N GLU A 773 6.71 -1.22 -35.89
CA GLU A 773 7.56 -1.34 -34.71
C GLU A 773 7.67 -0.01 -33.97
N PHE A 774 8.03 -0.05 -32.69
CA PHE A 774 8.33 1.13 -31.88
C PHE A 774 9.61 0.94 -31.06
N ARG A 775 10.26 2.04 -30.64
CA ARG A 775 11.50 1.97 -29.84
C ARG A 775 11.23 1.37 -28.46
N HIS A 776 12.08 0.44 -28.05
CA HIS A 776 11.90 -0.28 -26.80
C HIS A 776 12.54 0.46 -25.63
N SER A 777 11.74 1.19 -24.84
CA SER A 777 12.19 1.82 -23.58
C SER A 777 12.33 0.78 -22.47
N THR A 778 13.39 0.87 -21.67
CA THR A 778 13.79 -0.21 -20.74
C THR A 778 13.91 0.29 -19.30
N LEU A 779 12.95 -0.10 -18.46
CA LEU A 779 12.79 0.44 -17.11
C LEU A 779 13.87 -0.07 -16.15
N ASN A 780 14.13 -1.38 -16.11
CA ASN A 780 15.15 -1.93 -15.22
C ASN A 780 16.54 -1.40 -15.59
N ARG A 781 16.86 -1.26 -16.88
CA ARG A 781 18.14 -0.63 -17.30
C ARG A 781 18.34 0.76 -16.71
N LEU A 782 17.29 1.57 -16.60
CA LEU A 782 17.37 2.89 -15.94
C LEU A 782 17.75 2.76 -14.47
N GLN A 783 17.09 1.84 -13.75
CA GLN A 783 17.35 1.61 -12.32
C GLN A 783 18.74 0.99 -12.08
N LEU A 784 19.16 0.04 -12.91
CA LEU A 784 20.45 -0.63 -12.84
C LEU A 784 21.61 0.35 -13.09
N ARG A 785 21.43 1.32 -14.01
CA ARG A 785 22.41 2.38 -14.28
C ARG A 785 22.65 3.26 -13.06
N ASN A 786 21.58 3.67 -12.37
CA ASN A 786 21.67 4.51 -11.18
C ASN A 786 20.43 4.34 -10.27
N PRO A 787 20.54 3.58 -9.16
CA PRO A 787 19.43 3.37 -8.22
C PRO A 787 19.16 4.57 -7.30
N HIS A 788 19.95 5.66 -7.39
CA HIS A 788 19.70 6.89 -6.62
C HIS A 788 18.92 7.94 -7.40
N SER A 789 19.09 7.99 -8.71
CA SER A 789 18.44 8.94 -9.62
C SER A 789 18.34 8.33 -11.01
N MET A 790 17.15 7.86 -11.36
CA MET A 790 16.90 7.21 -12.65
C MET A 790 16.83 8.19 -13.84
N VAL A 791 16.30 9.39 -13.60
CA VAL A 791 16.09 10.42 -14.64
C VAL A 791 16.57 11.79 -14.15
N GLU A 792 17.09 12.57 -15.09
CA GLU A 792 17.37 13.99 -14.91
C GLU A 792 16.04 14.79 -14.98
N LEU A 793 15.74 15.52 -13.90
CA LEU A 793 14.55 16.36 -13.85
C LEU A 793 14.70 17.53 -14.83
N GLY A 794 13.68 17.76 -15.65
CA GLY A 794 13.70 18.78 -16.72
C GLY A 794 14.14 18.27 -18.10
N ASN A 795 14.64 17.04 -18.21
CA ASN A 795 14.90 16.37 -19.49
C ASN A 795 14.70 14.85 -19.41
N GLN A 796 13.46 14.42 -19.16
CA GLN A 796 13.13 12.99 -19.02
C GLN A 796 13.48 12.18 -20.28
N ASN A 797 13.33 12.78 -21.47
CA ASN A 797 13.62 12.11 -22.75
C ASN A 797 15.12 11.76 -22.92
N SER A 798 16.05 12.58 -22.42
CA SER A 798 17.49 12.27 -22.51
C SER A 798 17.90 11.11 -21.60
N SER A 799 17.10 10.82 -20.58
CA SER A 799 17.42 9.80 -19.59
C SER A 799 17.03 8.39 -20.05
N LEU A 800 16.08 8.27 -20.98
CA LEU A 800 15.55 7.00 -21.50
C LEU A 800 16.66 6.12 -22.10
N ILE A 801 16.59 4.83 -21.80
CA ILE A 801 17.49 3.82 -22.37
C ILE A 801 16.67 2.95 -23.31
N TYR A 802 17.13 2.87 -24.56
CA TYR A 802 16.50 2.07 -25.59
C TYR A 802 17.27 0.78 -25.87
N ALA A 803 16.55 -0.32 -26.03
CA ALA A 803 17.12 -1.62 -26.43
C ALA A 803 16.60 -2.03 -27.81
N GLY A 804 16.81 -1.21 -28.85
CA GLY A 804 16.31 -1.45 -30.20
C GLY A 804 14.81 -1.17 -30.34
N THR A 805 14.10 -1.97 -31.13
CA THR A 805 12.65 -1.85 -31.37
C THR A 805 11.88 -3.12 -30.98
N LEU A 806 10.57 -2.98 -30.71
CA LEU A 806 9.63 -4.08 -30.53
C LEU A 806 8.60 -4.11 -31.67
N PRO A 807 8.18 -5.30 -32.14
CA PRO A 807 7.01 -5.44 -33.00
C PRO A 807 5.78 -4.82 -32.34
N ASN A 808 5.10 -3.93 -33.05
CA ASN A 808 3.97 -3.19 -32.51
C ASN A 808 2.67 -4.01 -32.61
N PRO A 809 2.05 -4.40 -31.49
CA PRO A 809 0.75 -5.07 -31.52
C PRO A 809 -0.39 -4.10 -31.85
N LEU A 810 -0.13 -2.80 -32.00
CA LEU A 810 -1.10 -1.81 -32.48
C LEU A 810 -1.01 -1.57 -33.98
N ARG A 811 -0.09 -2.21 -34.73
CA ARG A 811 0.13 -1.90 -36.15
C ARG A 811 -1.13 -1.99 -37.00
N GLU A 812 -1.19 -1.27 -38.12
CA GLU A 812 -2.23 -1.55 -39.12
C GLU A 812 -2.13 -3.01 -39.62
N ILE A 813 -3.28 -3.68 -39.70
CA ILE A 813 -3.40 -5.02 -40.27
C ILE A 813 -3.92 -4.81 -41.70
N ASP A 814 -3.15 -5.27 -42.68
CA ASP A 814 -3.50 -5.22 -44.11
C ASP A 814 -4.72 -6.09 -44.46
#